data_AF-A0A7V6DCD5-F1
#
_entry.id   AF-A0A7V6DCD5-F1
#
_cell.length_a   1.000
_cell.length_b   1.000
_cell.length_c   1.000
_cell.angle_alpha   90.00
_cell.angle_beta   90.00
_cell.angle_gamma   90.00
#
_symmetry.space_group_name_H-M   'P 1'
#
loop_
_entity.id
_entity.type
_entity.pdbx_description
1 polymer ?
#
loop_
_entity_poly.entity_id
_entity_poly.type
_entity_poly.pdbx_seq_one_letter_code
_entity_poly.pdbx_strand_id
1 'polypeptide(L)'
;MHIPDAYLSPTTHVAAAGVMVPLWTLAARRTARSLSAQQVPLLSLGAAFCFAIQMFNVPAVGGTTAHAVGATLLAILLGPWAALLAVTLTLGVQALFFGDGGVLALAANSFNMGFVAPFAGYGVYRLLAGGAPLGSVRSLLAAGAGAYLGSVLSAASAGAMLGIQPLLAQDAAGRALYFPFGASVSVPAMVHIHLLVAGPVEAVVTVTALAYLWRNFPELLGQRQVVRADKPIRLWLVFALVLLLTPLGLLATGSAWGEWDEEALQQLVGYVPAGILRWGEGVLRPLIPDYALPGREGRFWEVVGYLFSAAVGAVLTAWIARALIRQPAPVPVEVTTHRPPAEALPDWMRQPETATPSVAPAVARGRWLEHTLLHLREAVASAVAAEEWARLPGYLQRLHPLAKTLTLLATLGAVSLSRSPVLPFAVLLGSLVLVFVSRLPARAFLMRALMPVLLFGVLVALPLSLQAVTPGRMLWQPFGWRALAVSDAGVLAALSLLLRLSAAVTVTLLWSLTTRWHLLLHSLRTLRLPRLMVTGLALTYRYLFTLVETLAEMVLARRSRQVGAVSATQARRYAGVSAAVLLAKSLSLQEEVYRAMRARGFDGDLRGAYARRWAWGDTLWVVLVVLCLSLAHWIGGGNVG
;
A
#
# COMPACT_ATOMS: atom_id res chain seq x y z
N MET A 1 0.71 4.28 22.47
CA MET A 1 1.43 4.93 23.59
C MET A 1 1.70 6.40 23.29
N HIS A 2 1.02 6.96 22.29
CA HIS A 2 1.02 8.39 22.00
C HIS A 2 0.31 9.14 23.12
N ILE A 3 0.93 10.20 23.63
CA ILE A 3 0.37 11.06 24.66
C ILE A 3 -0.22 12.31 23.98
N PRO A 4 -1.51 12.63 24.20
CA PRO A 4 -2.16 13.86 23.71
C PRO A 4 -1.69 15.14 24.44
N ASP A 5 -1.95 16.31 23.84
CA ASP A 5 -1.51 17.62 24.38
C ASP A 5 -2.12 17.99 25.74
N ALA A 6 -3.32 17.51 26.04
CA ALA A 6 -4.00 17.81 27.29
C ALA A 6 -3.67 16.85 28.44
N TYR A 7 -2.86 15.82 28.19
CA TYR A 7 -2.63 14.76 29.16
C TYR A 7 -1.44 15.06 30.07
N LEU A 8 -0.51 15.91 29.64
CA LEU A 8 0.65 16.31 30.43
C LEU A 8 0.55 17.78 30.83
N SER A 9 1.06 18.08 32.01
CA SER A 9 1.23 19.46 32.45
C SER A 9 2.30 20.20 31.64
N PRO A 10 2.21 21.53 31.48
CA PRO A 10 3.25 22.35 30.84
C PRO A 10 4.64 22.13 31.42
N THR A 11 4.75 21.92 32.73
CA THR A 11 6.01 21.59 33.41
C THR A 11 6.60 20.28 32.90
N THR A 12 5.76 19.25 32.70
CA THR A 12 6.19 17.96 32.15
C THR A 12 6.59 18.09 30.68
N HIS A 13 5.88 18.89 29.88
CA HIS A 13 6.27 19.19 28.50
C HIS A 13 7.65 19.88 28.43
N VAL A 14 7.88 20.90 29.28
CA VAL A 14 9.16 21.61 29.36
C VAL A 14 10.27 20.68 29.82
N ALA A 15 10.03 19.84 30.81
CA ALA A 15 11.01 18.85 31.29
C ALA A 15 11.37 17.85 30.19
N ALA A 16 10.39 17.30 29.47
CA ALA A 16 10.61 16.40 28.35
C ALA A 16 11.40 17.09 27.22
N ALA A 17 11.08 18.34 26.90
CA ALA A 17 11.81 19.13 25.91
C ALA A 17 13.25 19.40 26.36
N GLY A 18 13.48 19.72 27.63
CA GLY A 18 14.81 19.91 28.21
C GLY A 18 15.72 18.69 28.08
N VAL A 19 15.16 17.48 28.15
CA VAL A 19 15.88 16.22 27.91
C VAL A 19 16.04 15.94 26.41
N MET A 20 15.00 16.15 25.61
CA MET A 20 15.00 15.76 24.20
C MET A 20 15.79 16.69 23.29
N VAL A 21 15.85 17.99 23.57
CA VAL A 21 16.62 18.94 22.74
C VAL A 21 18.11 18.55 22.66
N PRO A 22 18.80 18.24 23.79
CA PRO A 22 20.15 17.68 23.75
C PRO A 22 20.24 16.35 22.98
N LEU A 23 19.29 15.44 23.19
CA LEU A 23 19.27 14.14 22.52
C LEU A 23 19.10 14.26 21.01
N TRP A 24 18.17 15.10 20.53
CA TRP A 24 18.00 15.40 19.12
C TRP A 24 19.24 16.07 18.52
N THR A 25 19.85 17.00 19.24
CA THR A 25 21.08 17.66 18.80
C THR A 25 22.21 16.65 18.64
N LEU A 26 22.38 15.74 19.61
CA LEU A 26 23.38 14.68 19.56
C LEU A 26 23.07 13.67 18.43
N ALA A 27 21.81 13.28 18.28
CA ALA A 27 21.35 12.39 17.24
C ALA A 27 21.61 12.98 15.86
N ALA A 28 21.26 14.25 15.62
CA ALA A 28 21.51 14.94 14.36
C ALA A 28 23.01 14.96 14.04
N ARG A 29 23.87 15.31 15.02
CA ARG A 29 25.33 15.34 14.84
C ARG A 29 25.91 13.96 14.54
N ARG A 30 25.49 12.92 15.26
CA ARG A 30 26.00 11.55 15.05
C ARG A 30 25.52 10.98 13.73
N THR A 31 24.23 11.12 13.44
CA THR A 31 23.60 10.65 12.20
C THR A 31 24.21 11.33 10.97
N ALA A 32 24.47 12.64 11.02
CA ALA A 32 25.13 13.36 9.92
C ALA A 32 26.58 12.89 9.66
N ARG A 33 27.27 12.37 10.68
CA ARG A 33 28.62 11.80 10.54
C ARG A 33 28.62 10.34 10.10
N SER A 34 27.56 9.59 10.41
CA SER A 34 27.52 8.13 10.22
C SER A 34 26.68 7.67 9.03
N LEU A 35 25.71 8.46 8.56
CA LEU A 35 24.89 8.08 7.40
C LEU A 35 25.58 8.47 6.09
N SER A 36 25.84 7.46 5.26
CA SER A 36 26.16 7.69 3.86
C SER A 36 24.91 8.12 3.08
N ALA A 37 25.09 8.88 2.00
CA ALA A 37 24.00 9.26 1.09
C ALA A 37 23.19 8.07 0.56
N GLN A 38 23.78 6.87 0.57
CA GLN A 38 23.17 5.63 0.10
C GLN A 38 22.23 4.99 1.14
N GLN A 39 22.32 5.37 2.42
CA GLN A 39 21.44 4.89 3.49
C GLN A 39 20.20 5.78 3.70
N VAL A 40 20.16 6.96 3.07
CA VAL A 40 19.03 7.91 3.10
C VAL A 40 17.71 7.28 2.65
N PRO A 41 17.66 6.48 1.56
CA PRO A 41 16.42 5.80 1.16
C PRO A 41 15.95 4.79 2.21
N LEU A 42 16.86 4.09 2.89
CA LEU A 42 16.51 3.12 3.94
C LEU A 42 15.96 3.82 5.19
N LEU A 43 16.53 4.97 5.56
CA LEU A 43 15.99 5.83 6.62
C LEU A 43 14.58 6.34 6.28
N SER A 44 14.39 6.81 5.04
CA SER A 44 13.10 7.35 4.58
C SER A 44 12.02 6.26 4.53
N LEU A 45 12.36 5.08 4.02
CA LEU A 45 11.48 3.91 4.01
C LEU A 45 11.18 3.41 5.42
N GLY A 46 12.20 3.38 6.29
CA GLY A 46 12.04 2.96 7.66
C GLY A 46 11.17 3.91 8.48
N ALA A 47 11.28 5.22 8.27
CA ALA A 47 10.37 6.21 8.86
C ALA A 47 8.93 6.05 8.35
N ALA A 48 8.74 5.85 7.04
CA ALA A 48 7.42 5.55 6.47
C ALA A 48 6.83 4.24 7.01
N PHE A 49 7.66 3.21 7.22
CA PHE A 49 7.26 1.96 7.86
C PHE A 49 6.81 2.17 9.31
N CYS A 50 7.59 2.94 10.09
CA CYS A 50 7.19 3.34 11.44
C CYS A 50 5.88 4.10 11.45
N PHE A 51 5.63 4.99 10.49
CA PHE A 51 4.35 5.67 10.35
C PHE A 51 3.22 4.66 10.17
N ALA A 52 3.34 3.79 9.17
CA ALA A 52 2.29 2.84 8.81
C ALA A 52 1.99 1.84 9.92
N ILE A 53 2.99 1.33 10.64
CA ILE A 53 2.77 0.34 11.70
C ILE A 53 2.15 0.95 12.98
N GLN A 54 2.41 2.23 13.26
CA GLN A 54 1.86 2.91 14.44
C GLN A 54 0.37 3.23 14.30
N MET A 55 -0.16 3.25 13.07
CA MET A 55 -1.60 3.36 12.81
C MET A 55 -2.39 2.13 13.30
N PHE A 56 -1.74 1.00 13.56
CA PHE A 56 -2.37 -0.18 14.14
C PHE A 56 -2.34 -0.09 15.66
N ASN A 57 -3.21 0.72 16.23
CA ASN A 57 -3.29 0.92 17.66
C ASN A 57 -4.55 0.32 18.27
N VAL A 58 -4.41 -0.11 19.53
CA VAL A 58 -5.49 -0.61 20.36
C VAL A 58 -5.56 0.21 21.65
N PRO A 59 -6.76 0.43 22.18
CA PRO A 59 -6.96 1.19 23.42
C PRO A 59 -6.30 0.54 24.65
N ALA A 60 -5.63 1.33 25.49
CA ALA A 60 -5.05 0.90 26.77
C ALA A 60 -5.78 1.57 27.94
N VAL A 61 -6.78 0.86 28.50
CA VAL A 61 -7.61 1.38 29.62
C VAL A 61 -6.74 1.72 30.83
N GLY A 62 -6.81 2.96 31.31
CA GLY A 62 -5.94 3.48 32.38
C GLY A 62 -4.65 4.14 31.89
N GLY A 63 -4.41 4.19 30.57
CA GLY A 63 -3.27 4.83 29.92
C GLY A 63 -3.70 5.57 28.63
N THR A 64 -2.98 5.32 27.54
CA THR A 64 -3.28 5.85 26.19
C THR A 64 -3.60 4.69 25.25
N THR A 65 -2.76 4.45 24.24
CA THR A 65 -2.92 3.37 23.26
C THR A 65 -1.78 2.36 23.32
N ALA A 66 -1.90 1.24 22.64
CA ALA A 66 -0.85 0.26 22.44
C ALA A 66 -0.71 -0.10 20.97
N HIS A 67 0.53 -0.11 20.47
CA HIS A 67 0.83 -0.43 19.07
C HIS A 67 2.30 -0.80 18.93
N ALA A 68 2.62 -1.43 17.80
CA ALA A 68 4.00 -1.56 17.35
C ALA A 68 4.53 -0.21 16.84
N VAL A 69 5.84 0.00 16.94
CA VAL A 69 6.54 1.23 16.54
C VAL A 69 7.55 0.93 15.44
N GLY A 70 8.22 -0.22 15.45
CA GLY A 70 9.34 -0.53 14.56
C GLY A 70 10.66 0.13 14.98
N ALA A 71 10.76 0.67 16.19
CA ALA A 71 11.91 1.45 16.65
C ALA A 71 13.18 0.60 16.78
N THR A 72 13.06 -0.60 17.36
CA THR A 72 14.21 -1.51 17.52
C THR A 72 14.67 -2.06 16.17
N LEU A 73 13.75 -2.35 15.25
CA LEU A 73 14.07 -2.71 13.87
C LEU A 73 14.94 -1.63 13.21
N LEU A 74 14.50 -0.37 13.28
CA LEU A 74 15.28 0.77 12.78
C LEU A 74 16.65 0.89 13.47
N ALA A 75 16.71 0.71 14.78
CA ALA A 75 17.95 0.81 15.53
C ALA A 75 18.96 -0.27 15.13
N ILE A 76 18.50 -1.49 14.82
CA ILE A 76 19.35 -2.57 14.31
C ILE A 76 19.87 -2.25 12.90
N LEU A 77 19.02 -1.68 12.03
CA LEU A 77 19.35 -1.41 10.64
C LEU A 77 20.23 -0.17 10.43
N LEU A 78 19.98 0.90 11.18
CA LEU A 78 20.57 2.23 10.96
C LEU A 78 21.35 2.77 12.16
N GLY A 79 21.26 2.10 13.31
CA GLY A 79 21.77 2.57 14.58
C GLY A 79 20.73 3.37 15.38
N PRO A 80 20.84 3.37 16.72
CA PRO A 80 19.82 3.96 17.61
C PRO A 80 19.68 5.48 17.46
N TRP A 81 20.74 6.20 17.07
CA TRP A 81 20.69 7.66 16.84
C TRP A 81 19.90 8.04 15.58
N ALA A 82 20.03 7.25 14.52
CA ALA A 82 19.26 7.44 13.30
C ALA A 82 17.79 7.03 13.52
N ALA A 83 17.55 5.95 14.28
CA ALA A 83 16.22 5.53 14.68
C ALA A 83 15.49 6.60 15.50
N LEU A 84 16.16 7.24 16.46
CA LEU A 84 15.61 8.35 17.24
C LEU A 84 15.08 9.48 16.36
N LEU A 85 15.86 9.91 15.35
CA LEU A 85 15.43 10.97 14.44
C LEU A 85 14.28 10.51 13.53
N ALA A 86 14.36 9.29 12.99
CA ALA A 86 13.32 8.75 12.11
C ALA A 86 11.97 8.60 12.83
N VAL A 87 11.97 8.07 14.05
CA VAL A 87 10.76 7.95 14.87
C VAL A 87 10.27 9.34 15.29
N THR A 88 11.13 10.24 15.76
CA THR A 88 10.74 11.64 16.09
C THR A 88 10.06 12.31 14.91
N LEU A 89 10.63 12.19 13.70
CA LEU A 89 10.05 12.78 12.50
C LEU A 89 8.66 12.19 12.20
N THR A 90 8.52 10.88 12.35
CA THR A 90 7.25 10.17 12.17
C THR A 90 6.19 10.72 13.13
N LEU A 91 6.54 10.84 14.42
CA LEU A 91 5.66 11.38 15.46
C LEU A 91 5.29 12.84 15.19
N GLY A 92 6.22 13.65 14.69
CA GLY A 92 5.97 15.04 14.32
C GLY A 92 4.95 15.16 13.18
N VAL A 93 5.04 14.29 12.17
CA VAL A 93 4.05 14.22 11.09
C VAL A 93 2.68 13.77 11.62
N GLN A 94 2.65 12.75 12.48
CA GLN A 94 1.42 12.25 13.11
C GLN A 94 0.71 13.34 13.92
N ALA A 95 1.44 14.03 14.80
CA ALA A 95 0.88 15.10 15.62
C ALA A 95 0.38 16.30 14.78
N LEU A 96 1.15 16.75 13.79
CA LEU A 96 0.80 17.95 13.01
C LEU A 96 -0.32 17.74 11.99
N PHE A 97 -0.33 16.58 11.32
CA PHE A 97 -1.25 16.33 10.21
C PHE A 97 -2.48 15.53 10.62
N PHE A 98 -2.31 14.60 11.56
CA PHE A 98 -3.31 13.57 11.86
C PHE A 98 -3.87 13.64 13.29
N GLY A 99 -3.28 14.46 14.16
CA GLY A 99 -3.72 14.59 15.55
C GLY A 99 -3.34 13.40 16.44
N ASP A 100 -2.67 12.38 15.91
CA ASP A 100 -2.27 11.20 16.67
C ASP A 100 -1.04 11.52 17.53
N GLY A 101 -1.32 11.89 18.78
CA GLY A 101 -0.35 12.43 19.74
C GLY A 101 -0.24 13.96 19.70
N GLY A 102 0.03 14.55 20.85
CA GLY A 102 0.09 15.99 21.00
C GLY A 102 1.35 16.64 20.41
N VAL A 103 1.20 17.88 19.90
CA VAL A 103 2.31 18.70 19.39
C VAL A 103 3.20 19.18 20.53
N LEU A 104 2.62 19.66 21.63
CA LEU A 104 3.35 19.93 22.88
C LEU A 104 3.91 18.64 23.49
N ALA A 105 3.18 17.53 23.35
CA ALA A 105 3.62 16.22 23.82
C ALA A 105 4.72 15.59 22.95
N LEU A 106 5.12 16.21 21.82
CA LEU A 106 6.08 15.64 20.88
C LEU A 106 7.41 15.25 21.54
N ALA A 107 7.91 16.05 22.48
CA ALA A 107 9.13 15.72 23.21
C ALA A 107 8.94 14.46 24.10
N ALA A 108 7.83 14.36 24.84
CA ALA A 108 7.53 13.19 25.67
C ALA A 108 7.34 11.93 24.82
N ASN A 109 6.59 12.04 23.72
CA ASN A 109 6.38 10.95 22.76
C ASN A 109 7.70 10.50 22.12
N SER A 110 8.55 11.45 21.73
CA SER A 110 9.87 11.16 21.16
C SER A 110 10.84 10.58 22.19
N PHE A 111 10.73 10.95 23.47
CA PHE A 111 11.51 10.31 24.53
C PHE A 111 11.12 8.84 24.68
N ASN A 112 9.82 8.55 24.77
CA ASN A 112 9.34 7.17 24.93
C ASN A 112 9.67 6.32 23.69
N MET A 113 9.14 6.70 22.52
CA MET A 113 9.21 5.88 21.31
C MET A 113 10.48 6.10 20.49
N GLY A 114 11.04 7.31 20.52
CA GLY A 114 12.26 7.64 19.77
C GLY A 114 13.55 7.38 20.54
N PHE A 115 13.56 7.47 21.88
CA PHE A 115 14.76 7.23 22.68
C PHE A 115 14.70 5.91 23.46
N VAL A 116 13.73 5.74 24.36
CA VAL A 116 13.66 4.55 25.22
C VAL A 116 13.52 3.27 24.40
N ALA A 117 12.54 3.18 23.51
CA ALA A 117 12.31 1.98 22.70
C ALA A 117 13.54 1.52 21.89
N PRO A 118 14.15 2.34 21.01
CA PRO A 118 15.25 1.89 20.17
C PRO A 118 16.55 1.71 20.94
N PHE A 119 16.85 2.51 21.98
CA PHE A 119 18.10 2.34 22.73
C PHE A 119 18.06 1.12 23.66
N ALA A 120 16.95 0.93 24.39
CA ALA A 120 16.80 -0.24 25.23
C ALA A 120 16.75 -1.52 24.38
N GLY A 121 15.94 -1.52 23.31
CA GLY A 121 15.83 -2.67 22.43
C GLY A 121 17.13 -3.01 21.71
N TYR A 122 17.88 -2.01 21.23
CA TYR A 122 19.19 -2.21 20.63
C TYR A 122 20.23 -2.70 21.65
N GLY A 123 20.19 -2.19 22.89
CA GLY A 123 21.03 -2.66 23.99
C GLY A 123 20.81 -4.15 24.27
N VAL A 124 19.56 -4.57 24.45
CA VAL A 124 19.16 -5.97 24.63
C VAL A 124 19.60 -6.82 23.43
N TYR A 125 19.35 -6.35 22.20
CA TYR A 125 19.79 -7.04 21.00
C TYR A 125 21.30 -7.28 21.02
N ARG A 126 22.12 -6.26 21.32
CA ARG A 126 23.58 -6.41 21.37
C ARG A 126 24.04 -7.36 22.46
N LEU A 127 23.42 -7.34 23.63
CA LEU A 127 23.73 -8.24 24.75
C LEU A 127 23.45 -9.71 24.39
N LEU A 128 22.28 -9.99 23.80
CA LEU A 128 21.84 -11.34 23.49
C LEU A 128 22.48 -11.90 22.21
N ALA A 129 22.60 -11.07 21.17
CA ALA A 129 23.22 -11.45 19.91
C ALA A 129 24.74 -11.66 20.09
N GLY A 130 25.40 -10.82 20.89
CA GLY A 130 26.85 -10.89 21.10
C GLY A 130 27.63 -10.89 19.79
N GLY A 131 28.47 -11.90 19.57
CA GLY A 131 29.21 -12.13 18.32
C GLY A 131 28.52 -13.06 17.32
N ALA A 132 27.22 -13.35 17.49
CA ALA A 132 26.52 -14.25 16.59
C ALA A 132 26.49 -13.70 15.15
N PRO A 133 26.64 -14.55 14.12
CA PRO A 133 26.52 -14.11 12.73
C PRO A 133 25.17 -13.45 12.46
N LEU A 134 25.18 -12.36 11.70
CA LEU A 134 23.95 -11.71 11.24
C LEU A 134 23.10 -12.70 10.44
N GLY A 135 21.78 -12.71 10.66
CA GLY A 135 20.90 -13.70 10.04
C GLY A 135 20.82 -15.06 10.73
N SER A 136 21.67 -15.33 11.73
CA SER A 136 21.53 -16.55 12.54
C SER A 136 20.26 -16.55 13.38
N VAL A 137 19.79 -17.73 13.75
CA VAL A 137 18.62 -17.90 14.65
C VAL A 137 18.82 -17.12 15.94
N ARG A 138 20.03 -17.16 16.52
CA ARG A 138 20.36 -16.40 17.73
C ARG A 138 20.24 -14.88 17.53
N SER A 139 20.75 -14.35 16.43
CA SER A 139 20.64 -12.92 16.11
C SER A 139 19.18 -12.49 15.92
N LEU A 140 18.37 -13.31 15.25
CA LEU A 140 16.93 -13.05 15.09
C LEU A 140 16.18 -13.11 16.42
N LEU A 141 16.41 -14.13 17.25
CA LEU A 141 15.79 -14.22 18.58
C LEU A 141 16.20 -13.06 19.49
N ALA A 142 17.47 -12.65 19.45
CA ALA A 142 17.94 -11.47 20.16
C ALA A 142 17.25 -10.19 19.69
N ALA A 143 17.00 -10.06 18.38
CA ALA A 143 16.30 -8.91 17.82
C ALA A 143 14.83 -8.88 18.25
N GLY A 144 14.16 -10.03 18.26
CA GLY A 144 12.80 -10.17 18.78
C GLY A 144 12.70 -9.83 20.27
N ALA A 145 13.63 -10.34 21.10
CA ALA A 145 13.69 -10.03 22.53
C ALA A 145 13.96 -8.54 22.79
N GLY A 146 14.86 -7.92 22.02
CA GLY A 146 15.12 -6.49 22.10
C GLY A 146 13.91 -5.65 21.69
N ALA A 147 13.24 -6.03 20.60
CA ALA A 147 12.02 -5.39 20.13
C ALA A 147 10.90 -5.45 21.17
N TYR A 148 10.68 -6.63 21.76
CA TYR A 148 9.73 -6.85 22.85
C TYR A 148 10.01 -5.97 24.07
N LEU A 149 11.22 -6.05 24.63
CA LEU A 149 11.59 -5.31 25.84
C LEU A 149 11.64 -3.80 25.60
N GLY A 150 12.12 -3.36 24.43
CA GLY A 150 12.11 -1.95 24.06
C GLY A 150 10.69 -1.36 24.03
N SER A 151 9.73 -2.09 23.46
CA SER A 151 8.32 -1.69 23.44
C SER A 151 7.72 -1.60 24.84
N VAL A 152 7.93 -2.62 25.68
CA VAL A 152 7.43 -2.64 27.06
C VAL A 152 8.03 -1.53 27.92
N LEU A 153 9.33 -1.26 27.81
CA LEU A 153 9.99 -0.19 28.56
C LEU A 153 9.54 1.21 28.10
N SER A 154 9.31 1.40 26.81
CA SER A 154 8.70 2.63 26.28
C SER A 154 7.30 2.84 26.83
N ALA A 155 6.49 1.79 26.90
CA ALA A 155 5.16 1.85 27.49
C ALA A 155 5.19 2.15 29.00
N ALA A 156 6.13 1.54 29.74
CA ALA A 156 6.35 1.84 31.15
C ALA A 156 6.73 3.31 31.38
N SER A 157 7.62 3.84 30.52
CA SER A 157 8.01 5.26 30.54
C SER A 157 6.81 6.18 30.29
N ALA A 158 6.00 5.90 29.27
CA ALA A 158 4.76 6.64 29.00
C ALA A 158 3.77 6.56 30.17
N GLY A 159 3.56 5.36 30.73
CA GLY A 159 2.71 5.16 31.90
C GLY A 159 3.19 5.91 33.14
N ALA A 160 4.50 6.05 33.34
CA ALA A 160 5.07 6.84 34.44
C ALA A 160 4.89 8.35 34.22
N MET A 161 5.08 8.84 33.00
CA MET A 161 4.84 10.25 32.65
C MET A 161 3.37 10.64 32.82
N LEU A 162 2.43 9.73 32.51
CA LEU A 162 1.00 9.92 32.76
C LEU A 162 0.68 9.83 34.26
N GLY A 163 1.18 8.79 34.92
CA GLY A 163 0.87 8.49 36.31
C GLY A 163 1.40 9.47 37.35
N ILE A 164 2.35 10.34 36.98
CA ILE A 164 2.87 11.41 37.83
C ILE A 164 2.01 12.68 37.76
N GLN A 165 1.16 12.85 36.74
CA GLN A 165 0.38 14.08 36.56
C GLN A 165 -0.54 14.43 37.73
N PRO A 166 -1.25 13.47 38.35
CA PRO A 166 -2.05 13.76 39.53
C PRO A 166 -1.23 14.28 40.71
N LEU A 167 0.08 14.03 40.77
CA LEU A 167 0.95 14.52 41.84
C LEU A 167 1.54 15.90 41.53
N LEU A 168 1.70 16.25 40.24
CA LEU A 168 2.34 17.49 39.81
C LEU A 168 1.36 18.66 39.65
N ALA A 169 0.11 18.38 39.29
CA ALA A 169 -0.85 19.41 38.93
C ALA A 169 -2.26 19.06 39.45
N GLN A 170 -2.63 19.68 40.56
CA GLN A 170 -3.93 19.52 41.22
C GLN A 170 -4.65 20.86 41.36
N ASP A 171 -5.99 20.82 41.41
CA ASP A 171 -6.80 21.96 41.81
C ASP A 171 -6.84 22.14 43.34
N ALA A 172 -7.52 23.18 43.82
CA ALA A 172 -7.67 23.45 45.25
C ALA A 172 -8.41 22.33 46.03
N ALA A 173 -9.11 21.44 45.34
CA ALA A 173 -9.81 20.28 45.91
C ALA A 173 -8.97 18.98 45.81
N GLY A 174 -7.72 19.05 45.34
CA GLY A 174 -6.82 17.90 45.17
C GLY A 174 -7.11 17.06 43.93
N ARG A 175 -7.95 17.52 42.99
CA ARG A 175 -8.26 16.81 41.75
C ARG A 175 -7.21 17.10 40.68
N ALA A 176 -6.87 16.09 39.89
CA ALA A 176 -5.85 16.23 38.84
C ALA A 176 -6.31 17.20 37.74
N LEU A 177 -5.40 18.06 37.30
CA LEU A 177 -5.69 19.05 36.24
C LEU A 177 -5.50 18.50 34.82
N TYR A 178 -4.72 17.44 34.64
CA TYR A 178 -4.39 16.83 33.34
C TYR A 178 -4.78 15.35 33.35
N PHE A 179 -3.85 14.42 33.14
CA PHE A 179 -4.17 13.00 33.23
C PHE A 179 -4.55 12.59 34.66
N PRO A 180 -5.73 11.94 34.89
CA PRO A 180 -6.29 11.79 36.22
C PRO A 180 -5.86 10.52 36.96
N PHE A 181 -5.32 9.52 36.28
CA PHE A 181 -4.91 8.27 36.93
C PHE A 181 -3.45 8.33 37.41
N GLY A 182 -3.21 7.79 38.61
CA GLY A 182 -1.87 7.71 39.20
C GLY A 182 -1.03 6.56 38.64
N ALA A 183 0.26 6.55 38.97
CA ALA A 183 1.22 5.55 38.48
C ALA A 183 0.83 4.09 38.79
N SER A 184 0.11 3.83 39.89
CA SER A 184 -0.40 2.50 40.24
C SER A 184 -1.44 1.96 39.27
N VAL A 185 -2.08 2.82 38.48
CA VAL A 185 -3.03 2.44 37.42
C VAL A 185 -2.34 2.53 36.06
N SER A 186 -1.68 3.66 35.79
CA SER A 186 -1.16 3.98 34.45
C SER A 186 0.01 3.12 34.02
N VAL A 187 0.95 2.82 34.93
CA VAL A 187 2.09 1.97 34.61
C VAL A 187 1.63 0.54 34.34
N PRO A 188 0.83 -0.11 35.21
CA PRO A 188 0.29 -1.44 34.89
C PRO A 188 -0.55 -1.44 33.62
N ALA A 189 -1.45 -0.47 33.42
CA ALA A 189 -2.27 -0.39 32.21
C ALA A 189 -1.44 -0.42 30.93
N MET A 190 -0.43 0.46 30.87
CA MET A 190 0.47 0.55 29.72
C MET A 190 1.35 -0.69 29.58
N VAL A 191 1.93 -1.19 30.68
CA VAL A 191 2.82 -2.36 30.64
C VAL A 191 2.06 -3.63 30.22
N HIS A 192 0.89 -3.92 30.79
CA HIS A 192 0.17 -5.17 30.54
C HIS A 192 -0.20 -5.35 29.08
N ILE A 193 -0.81 -4.33 28.46
CA ILE A 193 -1.22 -4.44 27.05
C ILE A 193 -0.01 -4.50 26.10
N HIS A 194 1.11 -3.86 26.44
CA HIS A 194 2.34 -3.97 25.66
C HIS A 194 3.06 -5.30 25.90
N LEU A 195 2.96 -5.88 27.09
CA LEU A 195 3.51 -7.19 27.42
C LEU A 195 2.75 -8.30 26.66
N LEU A 196 1.42 -8.19 26.59
CA LEU A 196 0.54 -9.22 26.03
C LEU A 196 0.26 -9.08 24.53
N VAL A 197 0.24 -7.85 24.00
CA VAL A 197 -0.20 -7.59 22.62
C VAL A 197 0.86 -6.84 21.81
N ALA A 198 1.18 -5.60 22.17
CA ALA A 198 2.01 -4.76 21.30
C ALA A 198 3.48 -5.24 21.22
N GLY A 199 4.06 -5.73 22.32
CA GLY A 199 5.41 -6.27 22.41
C GLY A 199 5.59 -7.54 21.58
N PRO A 200 4.70 -8.56 21.68
CA PRO A 200 4.72 -9.71 20.78
C PRO A 200 4.62 -9.31 19.31
N VAL A 201 3.74 -8.36 18.96
CA VAL A 201 3.61 -7.87 17.59
C VAL A 201 4.91 -7.18 17.14
N GLU A 202 5.48 -6.30 17.94
CA GLU A 202 6.76 -5.61 17.68
C GLU A 202 7.90 -6.62 17.44
N ALA A 203 7.96 -7.69 18.25
CA ALA A 203 8.94 -8.76 18.12
C ALA A 203 8.77 -9.57 16.83
N VAL A 204 7.54 -10.03 16.54
CA VAL A 204 7.25 -10.79 15.32
C VAL A 204 7.55 -9.96 14.08
N VAL A 205 7.14 -8.70 14.08
CA VAL A 205 7.41 -7.78 12.96
C VAL A 205 8.90 -7.55 12.79
N THR A 206 9.64 -7.27 13.88
CA THR A 206 11.08 -7.04 13.81
C THR A 206 11.82 -8.29 13.30
N VAL A 207 11.50 -9.47 13.84
CA VAL A 207 12.10 -10.74 13.42
C VAL A 207 11.79 -11.03 11.97
N THR A 208 10.54 -10.87 11.55
CA THR A 208 10.12 -11.19 10.19
C THR A 208 10.72 -10.22 9.19
N ALA A 209 10.74 -8.92 9.51
CA ALA A 209 11.37 -7.90 8.69
C ALA A 209 12.88 -8.13 8.56
N LEU A 210 13.59 -8.39 9.67
CA LEU A 210 15.03 -8.68 9.62
C LEU A 210 15.34 -9.99 8.92
N ALA A 211 14.59 -11.06 9.18
CA ALA A 211 14.77 -12.35 8.50
C ALA A 211 14.56 -12.20 6.99
N TYR A 212 13.54 -11.43 6.59
CA TYR A 212 13.31 -11.12 5.18
C TYR A 212 14.45 -10.27 4.60
N LEU A 213 14.85 -9.20 5.29
CA LEU A 213 15.90 -8.29 4.84
C LEU A 213 17.24 -9.00 4.69
N TRP A 214 17.67 -9.76 5.69
CA TRP A 214 18.94 -10.46 5.68
C TRP A 214 18.98 -11.62 4.68
N ARG A 215 17.84 -12.28 4.43
CA ARG A 215 17.74 -13.34 3.43
C ARG A 215 17.70 -12.81 1.99
N ASN A 216 17.07 -11.66 1.76
CA ASN A 216 16.81 -11.15 0.42
C ASN A 216 17.75 -10.00 0.00
N PHE A 217 18.37 -9.32 0.97
CA PHE A 217 19.28 -8.20 0.77
C PHE A 217 20.51 -8.31 1.70
N PRO A 218 21.33 -9.38 1.57
CA PRO A 218 22.51 -9.56 2.41
C PRO A 218 23.55 -8.44 2.23
N GLU A 219 23.49 -7.68 1.15
CA GLU A 219 24.30 -6.46 0.97
C GLU A 219 24.02 -5.36 2.00
N LEU A 220 22.84 -5.33 2.63
CA LEU A 220 22.53 -4.42 3.75
C LEU A 220 23.31 -4.76 5.04
N LEU A 221 23.94 -5.94 5.09
CA LEU A 221 24.67 -6.45 6.27
C LEU A 221 26.14 -5.99 6.31
N GLY A 222 26.71 -5.65 5.16
CA GLY A 222 28.10 -5.23 5.06
C GLY A 222 28.21 -3.72 5.22
N GLN A 223 28.73 -3.24 6.35
CA GLN A 223 29.23 -1.87 6.43
C GLN A 223 30.40 -1.71 5.44
N ARG A 224 30.08 -1.34 4.18
CA ARG A 224 30.91 -0.64 3.18
C ARG A 224 30.50 -0.86 1.71
N GLN A 225 29.42 -1.55 1.37
CA GLN A 225 29.05 -1.68 -0.05
C GLN A 225 27.68 -1.11 -0.41
N VAL A 226 27.74 -0.37 -1.51
CA VAL A 226 26.72 0.44 -2.15
C VAL A 226 25.44 -0.36 -2.36
N VAL A 227 24.36 0.02 -1.68
CA VAL A 227 23.01 -0.39 -2.08
C VAL A 227 22.72 0.34 -3.39
N ARG A 228 22.87 -0.39 -4.51
CA ARG A 228 22.40 0.10 -5.81
C ARG A 228 20.89 0.35 -5.73
N ALA A 229 20.44 1.46 -6.32
CA ALA A 229 19.06 1.95 -6.26
C ALA A 229 18.04 1.11 -7.07
N ASP A 230 18.46 -0.04 -7.58
CA ASP A 230 17.73 -0.99 -8.44
C ASP A 230 16.91 -2.04 -7.66
N LYS A 231 17.12 -2.20 -6.35
CA LYS A 231 16.46 -3.20 -5.50
C LYS A 231 15.29 -2.76 -4.59
N PRO A 232 14.78 -1.51 -4.56
CA PRO A 232 13.79 -1.08 -3.56
C PRO A 232 12.37 -1.65 -3.79
N ILE A 233 12.04 -2.16 -4.99
CA ILE A 233 10.66 -2.59 -5.34
C ILE A 233 10.09 -3.67 -4.41
N ARG A 234 10.90 -4.62 -3.93
CA ARG A 234 10.41 -5.68 -3.03
C ARG A 234 10.18 -5.18 -1.60
N LEU A 235 10.97 -4.20 -1.18
CA LEU A 235 10.77 -3.44 0.06
C LEU A 235 9.49 -2.58 -0.02
N TRP A 236 9.23 -1.98 -1.19
CA TRP A 236 7.97 -1.28 -1.47
C TRP A 236 6.76 -2.22 -1.49
N LEU A 237 6.90 -3.51 -1.84
CA LEU A 237 5.80 -4.48 -1.77
C LEU A 237 5.44 -4.85 -0.33
N VAL A 238 6.43 -5.08 0.54
CA VAL A 238 6.18 -5.28 1.98
C VAL A 238 5.56 -4.03 2.58
N PHE A 239 6.07 -2.85 2.19
CA PHE A 239 5.53 -1.57 2.61
C PHE A 239 4.09 -1.33 2.11
N ALA A 240 3.80 -1.65 0.85
CA ALA A 240 2.46 -1.57 0.26
C ALA A 240 1.50 -2.57 0.90
N LEU A 241 1.98 -3.75 1.29
CA LEU A 241 1.19 -4.72 2.05
C LEU A 241 0.84 -4.16 3.44
N VAL A 242 1.82 -3.60 4.17
CA VAL A 242 1.55 -2.97 5.47
C VAL A 242 0.57 -1.80 5.32
N LEU A 243 0.73 -0.96 4.30
CA LEU A 243 -0.22 0.11 3.97
C LEU A 243 -1.63 -0.41 3.65
N LEU A 244 -1.74 -1.50 2.88
CA LEU A 244 -3.04 -2.10 2.55
C LEU A 244 -3.72 -2.70 3.79
N LEU A 245 -2.91 -3.16 4.74
CA LEU A 245 -3.39 -3.74 5.99
C LEU A 245 -3.75 -2.69 7.04
N THR A 246 -3.40 -1.40 6.90
CA THR A 246 -3.73 -0.37 7.92
C THR A 246 -5.20 -0.29 8.31
N PRO A 247 -6.19 -0.58 7.44
CA PRO A 247 -7.60 -0.64 7.85
C PRO A 247 -7.94 -1.76 8.84
N LEU A 248 -7.05 -2.73 9.10
CA LEU A 248 -7.21 -3.66 10.23
C LEU A 248 -7.20 -2.91 11.57
N GLY A 249 -6.59 -1.72 11.66
CA GLY A 249 -6.71 -0.85 12.83
C GLY A 249 -8.16 -0.46 13.14
N LEU A 250 -9.01 -0.34 12.11
CA LEU A 250 -10.44 -0.02 12.25
C LEU A 250 -11.28 -1.22 12.76
N LEU A 251 -10.71 -2.42 12.87
CA LEU A 251 -11.42 -3.58 13.46
C LEU A 251 -11.48 -3.52 14.99
N ALA A 252 -10.60 -2.74 15.62
CA ALA A 252 -10.72 -2.42 17.04
C ALA A 252 -11.85 -1.39 17.20
N THR A 253 -13.07 -1.88 17.39
CA THR A 253 -14.26 -1.02 17.56
C THR A 253 -14.18 -0.25 18.88
N GLY A 254 -14.14 1.09 18.76
CA GLY A 254 -14.16 2.07 19.86
C GLY A 254 -13.49 3.36 19.39
N SER A 255 -13.81 4.51 20.01
CA SER A 255 -12.86 5.63 20.01
C SER A 255 -11.50 5.08 20.46
N ALA A 256 -10.39 5.61 19.95
CA ALA A 256 -9.08 5.23 20.45
C ALA A 256 -9.04 5.60 21.95
N TRP A 257 -9.37 4.65 22.85
CA TRP A 257 -9.38 4.95 24.27
C TRP A 257 -7.98 5.43 24.63
N GLY A 258 -7.88 6.67 25.06
CA GLY A 258 -6.63 7.43 25.03
C GLY A 258 -6.83 8.86 24.56
N GLU A 259 -7.91 9.14 23.84
CA GLU A 259 -8.58 10.44 23.73
C GLU A 259 -9.97 10.28 24.34
N TRP A 260 -10.06 10.38 25.66
CA TRP A 260 -11.36 10.23 26.33
C TRP A 260 -12.21 11.45 25.98
N ASP A 261 -13.39 11.22 25.43
CA ASP A 261 -14.38 12.28 25.33
C ASP A 261 -14.77 12.73 26.75
N GLU A 262 -15.26 13.96 26.84
CA GLU A 262 -15.61 14.58 28.11
C GLU A 262 -16.64 13.72 28.88
N GLU A 263 -17.52 13.04 28.16
CA GLU A 263 -18.54 12.15 28.71
C GLU A 263 -17.95 10.89 29.36
N ALA A 264 -16.98 10.22 28.73
CA ALA A 264 -16.31 9.05 29.31
C ALA A 264 -15.47 9.43 30.53
N LEU A 265 -14.79 10.58 30.50
CA LEU A 265 -14.07 11.12 31.67
C LEU A 265 -15.00 11.34 32.85
N GLN A 266 -16.14 11.97 32.59
CA GLN A 266 -17.17 12.24 33.59
C GLN A 266 -17.71 10.93 34.18
N GLN A 267 -17.90 9.88 33.39
CA GLN A 267 -18.36 8.57 33.87
C GLN A 267 -17.32 7.80 34.67
N LEU A 268 -16.04 7.83 34.26
CA LEU A 268 -14.97 7.03 34.87
C LEU A 268 -14.42 7.65 36.16
N VAL A 269 -14.28 8.98 36.18
CA VAL A 269 -13.56 9.70 37.25
C VAL A 269 -14.51 10.63 38.02
N GLY A 270 -15.71 10.91 37.51
CA GLY A 270 -16.70 11.80 38.14
C GLY A 270 -16.46 13.29 37.88
N TYR A 271 -15.43 13.66 37.12
CA TYR A 271 -15.16 15.02 36.66
C TYR A 271 -14.29 15.00 35.40
N VAL A 272 -14.28 16.11 34.66
CA VAL A 272 -13.36 16.34 33.54
C VAL A 272 -12.21 17.26 33.99
N PRO A 273 -10.93 16.83 33.90
CA PRO A 273 -9.78 17.66 34.22
C PRO A 273 -9.76 18.98 33.42
N ALA A 274 -9.47 20.09 34.10
CA ALA A 274 -9.53 21.43 33.49
C ALA A 274 -8.56 21.63 32.31
N GLY A 275 -7.42 20.94 32.31
CA GLY A 275 -6.47 20.93 31.20
C GLY A 275 -7.05 20.30 29.92
N ILE A 276 -7.88 19.28 30.08
CA ILE A 276 -8.60 18.62 28.96
C ILE A 276 -9.69 19.54 28.41
N LEU A 277 -10.45 20.23 29.27
CA LEU A 277 -11.43 21.23 28.80
C LEU A 277 -10.78 22.39 28.04
N ARG A 278 -9.55 22.77 28.40
CA ARG A 278 -8.85 23.93 27.81
C ARG A 278 -8.05 23.58 26.55
N TRP A 279 -7.48 22.38 26.49
CA TRP A 279 -6.52 21.98 25.45
C TRP A 279 -6.89 20.66 24.77
N GLY A 280 -8.11 20.15 24.98
CA GLY A 280 -8.58 18.87 24.46
C GLY A 280 -8.60 18.79 22.93
N GLU A 281 -8.90 19.89 22.24
CA GLU A 281 -8.79 19.99 20.77
C GLU A 281 -7.33 20.08 20.26
N GLY A 282 -6.33 20.09 21.17
CA GLY A 282 -4.94 20.36 20.86
C GLY A 282 -4.64 21.85 20.66
N VAL A 283 -3.35 22.22 20.71
CA VAL A 283 -2.92 23.62 20.49
C VAL A 283 -3.01 24.03 19.01
N LEU A 284 -2.87 23.05 18.11
CA LEU A 284 -2.99 23.21 16.67
C LEU A 284 -4.05 22.25 16.16
N ARG A 285 -4.98 22.76 15.35
CA ARG A 285 -5.99 21.93 14.70
C ARG A 285 -5.33 21.03 13.64
N PRO A 286 -5.43 19.69 13.74
CA PRO A 286 -4.89 18.79 12.73
C PRO A 286 -5.56 19.01 11.37
N LEU A 287 -4.84 18.72 10.30
CA LEU A 287 -5.37 18.86 8.93
C LEU A 287 -6.40 17.78 8.59
N ILE A 288 -6.14 16.55 9.06
CA ILE A 288 -6.96 15.34 8.85
C ILE A 288 -7.00 14.58 10.18
N PRO A 289 -7.74 15.09 11.19
CA PRO A 289 -7.82 14.44 12.50
C PRO A 289 -8.31 12.99 12.38
N ASP A 290 -7.76 12.10 13.22
CA ASP A 290 -8.12 10.68 13.29
C ASP A 290 -7.99 9.93 11.96
N TYR A 291 -7.15 10.44 11.06
CA TYR A 291 -6.96 9.88 9.72
C TYR A 291 -8.25 9.85 8.88
N ALA A 292 -9.30 10.58 9.27
CA ALA A 292 -10.62 10.58 8.66
C ALA A 292 -10.82 11.72 7.63
N LEU A 293 -11.57 11.45 6.55
CA LEU A 293 -11.84 12.46 5.53
C LEU A 293 -12.92 13.45 6.01
N PRO A 294 -12.65 14.77 6.02
CA PRO A 294 -13.62 15.76 6.49
C PRO A 294 -14.95 15.71 5.71
N GLY A 295 -16.07 15.69 6.44
CA GLY A 295 -17.42 15.74 5.86
C GLY A 295 -17.88 14.46 5.14
N ARG A 296 -17.24 13.31 5.42
CA ARG A 296 -17.60 12.00 4.85
C ARG A 296 -17.75 10.96 5.95
N GLU A 297 -18.97 10.51 6.20
CA GLU A 297 -19.29 9.54 7.24
C GLU A 297 -19.53 8.13 6.70
N GLY A 298 -19.27 7.12 7.53
CA GLY A 298 -19.56 5.71 7.27
C GLY A 298 -18.32 4.88 6.99
N ARG A 299 -18.40 3.58 7.35
CA ARG A 299 -17.29 2.62 7.35
C ARG A 299 -16.48 2.55 6.05
N PHE A 300 -17.12 2.76 4.90
CA PHE A 300 -16.40 2.84 3.62
C PHE A 300 -15.47 4.06 3.56
N TRP A 301 -15.95 5.23 3.95
CA TRP A 301 -15.18 6.48 3.95
C TRP A 301 -14.12 6.51 5.04
N GLU A 302 -14.36 5.87 6.18
CA GLU A 302 -13.34 5.62 7.22
C GLU A 302 -12.18 4.80 6.64
N VAL A 303 -12.46 3.68 5.96
CA VAL A 303 -11.42 2.85 5.32
C VAL A 303 -10.66 3.63 4.25
N VAL A 304 -11.36 4.41 3.41
CA VAL A 304 -10.73 5.24 2.38
C VAL A 304 -9.86 6.33 3.01
N GLY A 305 -10.35 6.99 4.06
CA GLY A 305 -9.60 7.99 4.82
C GLY A 305 -8.34 7.40 5.43
N TYR A 306 -8.45 6.24 6.08
CA TYR A 306 -7.31 5.56 6.69
C TYR A 306 -6.24 5.18 5.66
N LEU A 307 -6.64 4.60 4.52
CA LEU A 307 -5.71 4.25 3.43
C LEU A 307 -5.07 5.49 2.79
N PHE A 308 -5.86 6.55 2.59
CA PHE A 308 -5.36 7.82 2.04
C PHE A 308 -4.34 8.46 2.98
N SER A 309 -4.68 8.57 4.25
CA SER A 309 -3.84 9.12 5.30
C SER A 309 -2.57 8.30 5.51
N ALA A 310 -2.67 6.96 5.46
CA ALA A 310 -1.52 6.06 5.48
C ALA A 310 -0.56 6.33 4.32
N ALA A 311 -1.08 6.46 3.10
CA ALA A 311 -0.26 6.74 1.92
C ALA A 311 0.36 8.15 1.97
N VAL A 312 -0.43 9.17 2.30
CA VAL A 312 0.03 10.57 2.35
C VAL A 312 1.04 10.76 3.48
N GLY A 313 0.74 10.29 4.69
CA GLY A 313 1.61 10.42 5.85
C GLY A 313 2.93 9.68 5.69
N ALA A 314 2.90 8.48 5.10
CA ALA A 314 4.12 7.76 4.73
C ALA A 314 4.98 8.51 3.71
N VAL A 315 4.37 9.01 2.62
CA VAL A 315 5.08 9.75 1.57
C VAL A 315 5.66 11.04 2.14
N LEU A 316 4.89 11.75 2.95
CA LEU A 316 5.32 12.99 3.59
C LEU A 316 6.48 12.74 4.55
N THR A 317 6.38 11.73 5.41
CA THR A 317 7.44 11.35 6.35
C THR A 317 8.72 10.96 5.60
N ALA A 318 8.62 10.15 4.55
CA ALA A 318 9.76 9.78 3.71
C ALA A 318 10.36 10.99 2.98
N TRP A 319 9.51 11.91 2.49
CA TRP A 319 9.95 13.11 1.80
C TRP A 319 10.70 14.06 2.74
N ILE A 320 10.17 14.33 3.93
CA ILE A 320 10.83 15.19 4.93
C ILE A 320 12.14 14.53 5.40
N ALA A 321 12.13 13.21 5.64
CA ALA A 321 13.34 12.47 6.03
C ALA A 321 14.45 12.63 4.98
N ARG A 322 14.09 12.55 3.69
CA ARG A 322 15.01 12.76 2.57
C ARG A 322 15.44 14.21 2.44
N ALA A 323 14.55 15.17 2.62
CA ALA A 323 14.83 16.60 2.46
C ALA A 323 15.74 17.17 3.56
N LEU A 324 15.65 16.63 4.78
CA LEU A 324 16.51 17.01 5.90
C LEU A 324 17.98 16.58 5.72
N ILE A 325 18.26 15.69 4.77
CA ILE A 325 19.61 15.19 4.50
C ILE A 325 20.14 15.88 3.23
N ARG A 326 20.87 16.99 3.43
CA ARG A 326 21.50 17.78 2.35
C ARG A 326 22.56 16.97 1.57
N GLN A 327 22.80 17.42 0.34
CA GLN A 327 23.44 16.74 -0.80
C GLN A 327 24.69 15.88 -0.49
N PRO A 328 24.89 14.75 -1.20
CA PRO A 328 26.10 13.92 -1.06
C PRO A 328 27.34 14.65 -1.54
N ALA A 329 28.44 14.56 -0.77
CA ALA A 329 29.77 14.77 -1.33
C ALA A 329 30.09 13.65 -2.36
N PRO A 330 30.81 13.96 -3.45
CA PRO A 330 31.16 12.97 -4.46
C PRO A 330 32.06 11.88 -3.87
N VAL A 331 31.72 10.62 -4.12
CA VAL A 331 32.53 9.45 -3.75
C VAL A 331 33.38 9.05 -4.97
N PRO A 332 34.70 8.79 -4.82
CA PRO A 332 35.54 8.37 -5.94
C PRO A 332 35.11 7.00 -6.46
N VAL A 333 35.11 6.85 -7.78
CA VAL A 333 34.85 5.58 -8.47
C VAL A 333 36.14 4.79 -8.54
N GLU A 334 36.17 3.61 -7.92
CA GLU A 334 37.28 2.66 -8.08
C GLU A 334 37.02 1.79 -9.31
N VAL A 335 37.91 1.91 -10.30
CA VAL A 335 37.87 1.16 -11.55
C VAL A 335 38.53 -0.20 -11.32
N THR A 336 37.73 -1.26 -11.28
CA THR A 336 38.26 -2.63 -11.33
C THR A 336 38.59 -2.99 -12.78
N THR A 337 39.89 -3.20 -13.05
CA THR A 337 40.39 -3.67 -14.34
C THR A 337 40.03 -5.14 -14.56
N HIS A 338 39.28 -5.43 -15.63
CA HIS A 338 39.06 -6.79 -16.12
C HIS A 338 40.38 -7.41 -16.61
N ARG A 339 40.70 -8.62 -16.15
CA ARG A 339 41.67 -9.50 -16.82
C ARG A 339 41.01 -10.12 -18.06
N PRO A 340 41.76 -10.28 -19.17
CA PRO A 340 41.25 -10.98 -20.35
C PRO A 340 41.08 -12.49 -20.06
N PRO A 341 40.13 -13.17 -20.72
CA PRO A 341 39.97 -14.62 -20.60
C PRO A 341 41.16 -15.33 -21.26
N ALA A 342 41.63 -16.40 -20.63
CA ALA A 342 42.68 -17.26 -21.18
C ALA A 342 42.17 -17.98 -22.44
N GLU A 343 42.89 -17.79 -23.54
CA GLU A 343 42.75 -18.52 -24.80
C GLU A 343 43.30 -19.95 -24.63
N ALA A 344 42.41 -20.93 -24.44
CA ALA A 344 42.55 -22.29 -24.95
C ALA A 344 41.29 -23.10 -24.60
N LEU A 345 40.59 -23.59 -25.62
CA LEU A 345 39.53 -24.59 -25.45
C LEU A 345 40.16 -25.87 -24.85
N PRO A 346 39.65 -26.39 -23.72
CA PRO A 346 40.14 -27.62 -23.10
C PRO A 346 40.01 -28.83 -24.04
N ASP A 347 40.94 -29.78 -23.94
CA ASP A 347 41.11 -30.87 -24.91
C ASP A 347 39.91 -31.80 -25.06
N TRP A 348 39.04 -31.90 -24.07
CA TRP A 348 37.80 -32.68 -24.16
C TRP A 348 36.80 -32.11 -25.17
N MET A 349 36.91 -30.82 -25.51
CA MET A 349 36.04 -30.14 -26.48
C MET A 349 36.54 -30.28 -27.94
N ARG A 350 37.68 -30.96 -28.13
CA ARG A 350 38.27 -31.26 -29.46
C ARG A 350 38.02 -32.70 -29.92
N GLN A 351 37.37 -33.52 -29.09
CA GLN A 351 37.09 -34.91 -29.43
C GLN A 351 35.72 -35.03 -30.14
N PRO A 352 35.61 -35.74 -31.27
CA PRO A 352 34.32 -35.97 -31.92
C PRO A 352 33.42 -36.85 -31.04
N GLU A 353 32.23 -36.36 -30.70
CA GLU A 353 31.23 -37.08 -29.91
C GLU A 353 30.76 -38.35 -30.65
N THR A 354 30.97 -39.52 -30.02
CA THR A 354 30.36 -40.78 -30.47
C THR A 354 28.91 -40.85 -30.00
N ALA A 355 28.00 -41.07 -30.95
CA ALA A 355 26.57 -41.12 -30.69
C ALA A 355 26.20 -42.28 -29.75
N THR A 356 25.67 -41.96 -28.57
CA THR A 356 25.03 -42.92 -27.68
C THR A 356 23.53 -43.02 -28.00
N PRO A 357 22.92 -44.22 -27.88
CA PRO A 357 21.53 -44.42 -28.25
C PRO A 357 20.60 -43.63 -27.34
N SER A 358 19.70 -42.88 -27.99
CA SER A 358 18.64 -42.07 -27.37
C SER A 358 17.68 -42.96 -26.56
N VAL A 359 17.86 -42.99 -25.24
CA VAL A 359 16.79 -43.38 -24.31
C VAL A 359 15.88 -42.17 -24.17
N ALA A 360 14.66 -42.24 -24.71
CA ALA A 360 13.64 -41.22 -24.49
C ALA A 360 13.28 -41.18 -23.00
N PRO A 361 13.58 -40.10 -22.27
CA PRO A 361 13.24 -40.03 -20.86
C PRO A 361 11.74 -39.77 -20.73
N ALA A 362 11.09 -40.55 -19.86
CA ALA A 362 9.71 -40.31 -19.47
C ALA A 362 9.57 -38.89 -18.90
N VAL A 363 8.66 -38.10 -19.48
CA VAL A 363 8.47 -36.68 -19.20
C VAL A 363 7.87 -36.51 -17.80
N ALA A 364 8.70 -36.25 -16.79
CA ALA A 364 8.23 -35.75 -15.51
C ALA A 364 7.83 -34.25 -15.66
N ARG A 365 6.53 -33.96 -15.52
CA ARG A 365 5.93 -32.63 -15.73
C ARG A 365 6.16 -31.71 -14.51
N GLY A 366 7.04 -30.72 -14.63
CA GLY A 366 7.15 -29.57 -13.71
C GLY A 366 6.15 -28.46 -14.07
N ARG A 367 4.88 -28.61 -13.67
CA ARG A 367 3.71 -27.92 -14.23
C ARG A 367 3.61 -26.40 -13.95
N TRP A 368 4.07 -25.88 -12.81
CA TRP A 368 3.65 -24.53 -12.36
C TRP A 368 4.25 -23.35 -13.14
N LEU A 369 5.55 -23.34 -13.38
CA LEU A 369 6.21 -22.24 -14.12
C LEU A 369 5.72 -22.21 -15.57
N GLU A 370 5.56 -23.38 -16.17
CA GLU A 370 5.03 -23.55 -17.52
C GLU A 370 3.60 -23.04 -17.63
N HIS A 371 2.70 -23.44 -16.73
CA HIS A 371 1.33 -22.90 -16.71
C HIS A 371 1.31 -21.39 -16.50
N THR A 372 2.15 -20.86 -15.61
CA THR A 372 2.22 -19.40 -15.36
C THR A 372 2.68 -18.65 -16.62
N LEU A 373 3.66 -19.19 -17.35
CA LEU A 373 4.18 -18.58 -18.57
C LEU A 373 3.24 -18.75 -19.76
N LEU A 374 2.55 -19.89 -19.87
CA LEU A 374 1.49 -20.10 -20.85
C LEU A 374 0.33 -19.14 -20.59
N HIS A 375 -0.12 -19.00 -19.34
CA HIS A 375 -1.15 -18.03 -18.97
C HIS A 375 -0.68 -16.59 -19.20
N LEU A 376 0.60 -16.26 -18.98
CA LEU A 376 1.13 -14.93 -19.29
C LEU A 376 1.12 -14.66 -20.81
N ARG A 377 1.54 -15.65 -21.61
CA ARG A 377 1.49 -15.58 -23.08
C ARG A 377 0.04 -15.48 -23.57
N GLU A 378 -0.87 -16.25 -23.01
CA GLU A 378 -2.31 -16.21 -23.30
C GLU A 378 -2.93 -14.88 -22.87
N ALA A 379 -2.53 -14.31 -21.73
CA ALA A 379 -2.95 -12.99 -21.28
C ALA A 379 -2.49 -11.91 -22.25
N VAL A 380 -1.23 -11.95 -22.69
CA VAL A 380 -0.71 -11.03 -23.71
C VAL A 380 -1.40 -11.23 -25.06
N ALA A 381 -1.61 -12.48 -25.49
CA ALA A 381 -2.38 -12.79 -26.69
C ALA A 381 -3.82 -12.29 -26.58
N SER A 382 -4.44 -12.37 -25.41
CA SER A 382 -5.79 -11.85 -25.15
C SER A 382 -5.87 -10.32 -25.17
N ALA A 383 -4.80 -9.65 -24.71
CA ALA A 383 -4.66 -8.19 -24.78
C ALA A 383 -4.42 -7.73 -26.23
N VAL A 384 -3.62 -8.47 -26.99
CA VAL A 384 -3.43 -8.24 -28.43
C VAL A 384 -4.73 -8.48 -29.19
N ALA A 385 -5.47 -9.55 -28.89
CA ALA A 385 -6.77 -9.83 -29.49
C ALA A 385 -7.82 -8.75 -29.18
N ALA A 386 -7.80 -8.17 -27.97
CA ALA A 386 -8.64 -7.02 -27.63
C ALA A 386 -8.27 -5.78 -28.48
N GLU A 387 -6.99 -5.53 -28.69
CA GLU A 387 -6.51 -4.45 -29.57
C GLU A 387 -6.85 -4.72 -31.05
N GLU A 388 -6.84 -5.98 -31.50
CA GLU A 388 -7.28 -6.37 -32.85
C GLU A 388 -8.78 -6.12 -33.06
N TRP A 389 -9.64 -6.43 -32.08
CA TRP A 389 -11.06 -6.11 -32.17
C TRP A 389 -11.34 -4.61 -32.16
N ALA A 390 -10.52 -3.83 -31.44
CA ALA A 390 -10.55 -2.37 -31.49
C ALA A 390 -10.01 -1.80 -32.82
N ARG A 391 -9.33 -2.63 -33.64
CA ARG A 391 -8.87 -2.26 -35.00
C ARG A 391 -9.93 -2.49 -36.07
N LEU A 392 -10.86 -3.42 -35.86
CA LEU A 392 -11.91 -3.75 -36.81
C LEU A 392 -12.84 -2.56 -37.12
N PRO A 393 -13.42 -2.50 -38.33
CA PRO A 393 -14.32 -1.42 -38.73
C PRO A 393 -15.73 -1.60 -38.15
N GLY A 394 -15.88 -1.44 -36.83
CA GLY A 394 -17.18 -1.39 -36.16
C GLY A 394 -17.63 0.03 -35.81
N TYR A 395 -18.89 0.19 -35.39
CA TYR A 395 -19.48 1.50 -35.10
C TYR A 395 -18.76 2.24 -33.96
N LEU A 396 -18.63 1.64 -32.77
CA LEU A 396 -17.94 2.27 -31.65
C LEU A 396 -16.44 2.45 -31.91
N GLN A 397 -15.82 1.58 -32.71
CA GLN A 397 -14.42 1.71 -33.11
C GLN A 397 -14.19 2.96 -34.00
N ARG A 398 -15.24 3.47 -34.67
CA ARG A 398 -15.17 4.71 -35.46
C ARG A 398 -15.33 5.99 -34.64
N LEU A 399 -15.86 5.92 -33.42
CA LEU A 399 -16.04 7.11 -32.58
C LEU A 399 -14.73 7.59 -31.97
N HIS A 400 -14.66 8.89 -31.70
CA HIS A 400 -13.54 9.52 -31.03
C HIS A 400 -13.35 8.93 -29.61
N PRO A 401 -12.11 8.56 -29.22
CA PRO A 401 -11.86 7.90 -27.94
C PRO A 401 -12.29 8.76 -26.73
N LEU A 402 -12.11 10.08 -26.78
CA LEU A 402 -12.58 10.99 -25.72
C LEU A 402 -14.09 10.94 -25.54
N ALA A 403 -14.87 10.93 -26.64
CA ALA A 403 -16.32 10.83 -26.57
C ALA A 403 -16.75 9.53 -25.87
N LYS A 404 -16.13 8.40 -26.25
CA LYS A 404 -16.36 7.10 -25.60
C LYS A 404 -16.01 7.10 -24.12
N THR A 405 -14.87 7.68 -23.74
CA THR A 405 -14.43 7.77 -22.34
C THR A 405 -15.37 8.66 -21.52
N LEU A 406 -15.80 9.80 -22.05
CA LEU A 406 -16.78 10.67 -21.38
C LEU A 406 -18.12 9.95 -21.20
N THR A 407 -18.62 9.27 -22.24
CA THR A 407 -19.87 8.49 -22.15
C THR A 407 -19.75 7.29 -21.21
N LEU A 408 -18.59 6.64 -21.13
CA LEU A 408 -18.32 5.59 -20.15
C LEU A 408 -18.42 6.15 -18.73
N LEU A 409 -17.69 7.23 -18.44
CA LEU A 409 -17.68 7.83 -17.10
C LEU A 409 -19.07 8.32 -16.69
N ALA A 410 -19.80 8.96 -17.60
CA ALA A 410 -21.18 9.39 -17.38
C ALA A 410 -22.11 8.19 -17.10
N THR A 411 -21.98 7.11 -17.87
CA THR A 411 -22.79 5.89 -17.69
C THR A 411 -22.48 5.20 -16.38
N LEU A 412 -21.20 5.06 -16.01
CA LEU A 412 -20.79 4.48 -14.72
C LEU A 412 -21.31 5.33 -13.56
N GLY A 413 -21.15 6.65 -13.61
CA GLY A 413 -21.70 7.56 -12.61
C GLY A 413 -23.22 7.43 -12.48
N ALA A 414 -23.94 7.40 -13.61
CA ALA A 414 -25.39 7.23 -13.62
C ALA A 414 -25.83 5.88 -13.04
N VAL A 415 -25.18 4.77 -13.40
CA VAL A 415 -25.45 3.43 -12.84
C VAL A 415 -25.17 3.39 -11.34
N SER A 416 -24.05 3.98 -10.89
CA SER A 416 -23.67 4.00 -9.48
C SER A 416 -24.62 4.84 -8.61
N LEU A 417 -25.12 5.97 -9.13
CA LEU A 417 -26.03 6.86 -8.41
C LEU A 417 -27.50 6.43 -8.53
N SER A 418 -27.84 5.57 -9.49
CA SER A 418 -29.22 5.12 -9.71
C SER A 418 -29.76 4.32 -8.52
N ARG A 419 -30.95 4.70 -8.05
CA ARG A 419 -31.70 3.92 -7.04
C ARG A 419 -32.66 2.91 -7.69
N SER A 420 -33.14 3.21 -8.90
CA SER A 420 -34.06 2.37 -9.67
C SER A 420 -33.33 1.29 -10.48
N PRO A 421 -33.88 0.06 -10.61
CA PRO A 421 -33.30 -1.01 -11.42
C PRO A 421 -33.41 -0.75 -12.94
N VAL A 422 -34.29 0.18 -13.36
CA VAL A 422 -34.56 0.47 -14.78
C VAL A 422 -33.31 0.96 -15.51
N LEU A 423 -32.55 1.86 -14.88
CA LEU A 423 -31.36 2.47 -15.52
C LEU A 423 -30.23 1.44 -15.75
N PRO A 424 -29.78 0.67 -14.73
CA PRO A 424 -28.81 -0.41 -14.95
C PRO A 424 -29.27 -1.44 -15.99
N PHE A 425 -30.57 -1.79 -15.99
CA PHE A 425 -31.14 -2.70 -16.97
C PHE A 425 -31.08 -2.14 -18.40
N ALA A 426 -31.47 -0.87 -18.58
CA ALA A 426 -31.38 -0.19 -19.87
C ALA A 426 -29.94 -0.10 -20.38
N VAL A 427 -28.97 0.18 -19.50
CA VAL A 427 -27.54 0.19 -19.84
C VAL A 427 -27.05 -1.19 -20.26
N LEU A 428 -27.49 -2.26 -19.57
CA LEU A 428 -27.14 -3.63 -19.93
C LEU A 428 -27.68 -4.00 -21.32
N LEU A 429 -28.96 -3.71 -21.57
CA LEU A 429 -29.60 -3.96 -22.86
C LEU A 429 -28.92 -3.17 -23.99
N GLY A 430 -28.68 -1.87 -23.76
CA GLY A 430 -27.97 -1.01 -24.70
C GLY A 430 -26.55 -1.51 -24.99
N SER A 431 -25.84 -1.99 -23.98
CA SER A 431 -24.51 -2.58 -24.14
C SER A 431 -24.55 -3.84 -25.01
N LEU A 432 -25.55 -4.71 -24.83
CA LEU A 432 -25.74 -5.89 -25.68
C LEU A 432 -26.03 -5.51 -27.15
N VAL A 433 -26.88 -4.51 -27.39
CA VAL A 433 -27.14 -4.00 -28.76
C VAL A 433 -25.85 -3.46 -29.38
N LEU A 434 -25.08 -2.68 -28.63
CA LEU A 434 -23.83 -2.08 -29.11
C LEU A 434 -22.75 -3.12 -29.43
N VAL A 435 -22.75 -4.29 -28.79
CA VAL A 435 -21.87 -5.42 -29.15
C VAL A 435 -22.15 -5.87 -30.60
N PHE A 436 -23.42 -6.03 -30.97
CA PHE A 436 -23.80 -6.43 -32.33
C PHE A 436 -23.50 -5.32 -33.36
N VAL A 437 -23.88 -4.07 -33.06
CA VAL A 437 -23.65 -2.92 -33.95
C VAL A 437 -22.16 -2.64 -34.15
N SER A 438 -21.34 -2.92 -33.14
CA SER A 438 -19.88 -2.78 -33.19
C SER A 438 -19.16 -4.01 -33.74
N ARG A 439 -19.91 -5.01 -34.23
CA ARG A 439 -19.39 -6.26 -34.80
C ARG A 439 -18.39 -6.98 -33.89
N LEU A 440 -18.66 -6.96 -32.59
CA LEU A 440 -17.85 -7.67 -31.59
C LEU A 440 -18.30 -9.14 -31.48
N PRO A 441 -17.39 -10.08 -31.15
CA PRO A 441 -17.75 -11.48 -30.94
C PRO A 441 -18.61 -11.64 -29.67
N ALA A 442 -19.94 -11.71 -29.83
CA ALA A 442 -20.91 -11.70 -28.73
C ALA A 442 -20.68 -12.79 -27.68
N ARG A 443 -20.34 -14.02 -28.10
CA ARG A 443 -20.03 -15.13 -27.18
C ARG A 443 -18.82 -14.81 -26.30
N ALA A 444 -17.74 -14.30 -26.88
CA ALA A 444 -16.53 -13.96 -26.13
C ALA A 444 -16.78 -12.77 -25.19
N PHE A 445 -17.55 -11.78 -25.63
CA PHE A 445 -17.97 -10.66 -24.80
C PHE A 445 -18.77 -11.12 -23.59
N LEU A 446 -19.81 -11.94 -23.80
CA LEU A 446 -20.70 -12.39 -22.74
C LEU A 446 -19.95 -13.24 -21.70
N MET A 447 -19.10 -14.17 -22.13
CA MET A 447 -18.30 -14.99 -21.21
C MET A 447 -17.33 -14.14 -20.38
N ARG A 448 -16.71 -13.11 -20.99
CA ARG A 448 -15.81 -12.18 -20.29
C ARG A 448 -16.55 -11.27 -19.30
N ALA A 449 -17.79 -10.88 -19.60
CA ALA A 449 -18.61 -10.07 -18.70
C ALA A 449 -19.22 -10.90 -17.56
N LEU A 450 -19.69 -12.11 -17.84
CA LEU A 450 -20.40 -12.95 -16.88
C LEU A 450 -19.45 -13.55 -15.83
N MET A 451 -18.23 -13.94 -16.21
CA MET A 451 -17.26 -14.55 -15.30
C MET A 451 -16.99 -13.72 -14.01
N PRO A 452 -16.64 -12.42 -14.08
CA PRO A 452 -16.43 -11.63 -12.86
C PRO A 452 -17.71 -11.38 -12.06
N VAL A 453 -18.87 -11.27 -12.72
CA VAL A 453 -20.17 -11.11 -12.06
C VAL A 453 -20.54 -12.37 -11.26
N LEU A 454 -20.32 -13.56 -11.83
CA LEU A 454 -20.59 -14.82 -11.13
C LEU A 454 -19.58 -15.09 -10.02
N LEU A 455 -18.29 -14.89 -10.27
CA LEU A 455 -17.25 -15.24 -9.30
C LEU A 455 -17.20 -14.27 -8.12
N PHE A 456 -17.21 -12.96 -8.39
CA PHE A 456 -17.06 -11.93 -7.37
C PHE A 456 -18.39 -11.27 -7.03
N GLY A 457 -19.23 -11.00 -8.02
CA GLY A 457 -20.52 -10.35 -7.82
C GLY A 457 -21.45 -11.17 -6.94
N VAL A 458 -21.64 -12.47 -7.24
CA VAL A 458 -22.49 -13.35 -6.43
C VAL A 458 -21.91 -13.54 -5.03
N LEU A 459 -20.60 -13.72 -4.91
CA LEU A 459 -19.92 -13.86 -3.62
C LEU A 459 -20.16 -12.63 -2.72
N VAL A 460 -20.10 -11.42 -3.27
CA VAL A 460 -20.34 -10.17 -2.55
C VAL A 460 -21.83 -9.91 -2.32
N ALA A 461 -22.70 -10.30 -3.25
CA ALA A 461 -24.15 -10.09 -3.16
C ALA A 461 -24.86 -11.09 -2.23
N LEU A 462 -24.31 -12.30 -2.06
CA LEU A 462 -24.93 -13.35 -1.26
C LEU A 462 -25.18 -12.94 0.20
N PRO A 463 -24.21 -12.34 0.94
CA PRO A 463 -24.46 -11.87 2.31
C PRO A 463 -25.58 -10.82 2.40
N LEU A 464 -25.80 -10.01 1.36
CA LEU A 464 -26.87 -9.01 1.35
C LEU A 464 -28.26 -9.65 1.29
N SER A 465 -28.38 -10.93 0.94
CA SER A 465 -29.65 -11.66 0.98
C SER A 465 -30.03 -12.15 2.37
N LEU A 466 -29.09 -12.10 3.33
CA LEU A 466 -29.27 -12.58 4.69
C LEU A 466 -29.89 -11.49 5.59
N GLN A 467 -30.84 -11.90 6.42
CA GLN A 467 -31.54 -11.06 7.38
C GLN A 467 -30.62 -10.37 8.38
N ALA A 468 -29.47 -10.97 8.71
CA ALA A 468 -28.47 -10.34 9.57
C ALA A 468 -27.88 -9.06 8.99
N VAL A 469 -27.86 -8.92 7.66
CA VAL A 469 -27.29 -7.77 6.95
C VAL A 469 -28.39 -6.80 6.50
N THR A 470 -29.49 -7.33 5.95
CA THR A 470 -30.61 -6.54 5.43
C THR A 470 -31.92 -7.05 6.04
N PRO A 471 -32.37 -6.44 7.15
CA PRO A 471 -33.62 -6.84 7.80
C PRO A 471 -34.82 -6.61 6.86
N GLY A 472 -35.62 -7.65 6.63
CA GLY A 472 -36.83 -7.58 5.82
C GLY A 472 -37.87 -8.62 6.25
N ARG A 473 -38.87 -8.85 5.41
CA ARG A 473 -39.85 -9.93 5.59
C ARG A 473 -39.17 -11.27 5.31
N MET A 474 -39.44 -12.24 6.18
CA MET A 474 -38.86 -13.57 6.06
C MET A 474 -39.46 -14.32 4.88
N LEU A 475 -38.62 -14.67 3.91
CA LEU A 475 -38.99 -15.56 2.80
C LEU A 475 -38.70 -17.01 3.16
N TRP A 476 -37.53 -17.27 3.73
CA TRP A 476 -37.09 -18.61 4.07
C TRP A 476 -36.11 -18.60 5.24
N GLN A 477 -36.25 -19.53 6.17
CA GLN A 477 -35.41 -19.62 7.36
C GLN A 477 -34.79 -21.02 7.44
N PRO A 478 -33.50 -21.17 7.12
CA PRO A 478 -32.78 -22.41 7.35
C PRO A 478 -32.51 -22.64 8.83
N PHE A 479 -32.74 -23.86 9.30
CA PHE A 479 -32.31 -24.36 10.63
C PHE A 479 -32.79 -23.55 11.85
N GLY A 480 -33.86 -22.77 11.71
CA GLY A 480 -34.38 -21.94 12.81
C GLY A 480 -33.49 -20.74 13.17
N TRP A 481 -32.41 -20.47 12.45
CA TRP A 481 -31.51 -19.34 12.73
C TRP A 481 -31.97 -18.08 12.00
N ARG A 482 -32.51 -17.11 12.75
CA ARG A 482 -33.01 -15.84 12.17
C ARG A 482 -31.93 -15.03 11.45
N ALA A 483 -30.66 -15.19 11.83
CA ALA A 483 -29.53 -14.48 11.20
C ALA A 483 -29.21 -14.98 9.78
N LEU A 484 -29.41 -16.28 9.51
CA LEU A 484 -29.18 -16.89 8.19
C LEU A 484 -30.44 -16.95 7.34
N ALA A 485 -31.56 -16.42 7.84
CA ALA A 485 -32.79 -16.38 7.10
C ALA A 485 -32.68 -15.42 5.91
N VAL A 486 -33.32 -15.77 4.81
CA VAL A 486 -33.34 -14.99 3.57
C VAL A 486 -34.50 -14.00 3.65
N SER A 487 -34.17 -12.72 3.44
CA SER A 487 -35.12 -11.62 3.49
C SER A 487 -35.50 -11.17 2.08
N ASP A 488 -36.75 -10.73 1.89
CA ASP A 488 -37.22 -10.18 0.61
C ASP A 488 -36.44 -8.91 0.20
N ALA A 489 -36.27 -7.99 1.14
CA ALA A 489 -35.48 -6.77 0.98
C ALA A 489 -34.02 -7.09 0.65
N GLY A 490 -33.46 -8.13 1.27
CA GLY A 490 -32.09 -8.58 1.02
C GLY A 490 -31.90 -9.21 -0.34
N VAL A 491 -32.84 -10.04 -0.80
CA VAL A 491 -32.81 -10.60 -2.16
C VAL A 491 -32.91 -9.49 -3.19
N LEU A 492 -33.81 -8.52 -3.01
CA LEU A 492 -33.91 -7.37 -3.90
C LEU A 492 -32.62 -6.52 -3.91
N ALA A 493 -32.01 -6.29 -2.74
CA ALA A 493 -30.73 -5.59 -2.63
C ALA A 493 -29.61 -6.35 -3.38
N ALA A 494 -29.49 -7.66 -3.17
CA ALA A 494 -28.53 -8.53 -3.84
C ALA A 494 -28.72 -8.53 -5.37
N LEU A 495 -29.96 -8.69 -5.85
CA LEU A 495 -30.28 -8.63 -7.28
C LEU A 495 -29.99 -7.25 -7.88
N SER A 496 -30.29 -6.17 -7.16
CA SER A 496 -29.99 -4.81 -7.61
C SER A 496 -28.48 -4.58 -7.76
N LEU A 497 -27.68 -5.12 -6.82
CA LEU A 497 -26.22 -5.04 -6.84
C LEU A 497 -25.65 -5.84 -8.02
N LEU A 498 -26.13 -7.06 -8.23
CA LEU A 498 -25.73 -7.89 -9.36
C LEU A 498 -26.07 -7.23 -10.70
N LEU A 499 -27.23 -6.60 -10.81
CA LEU A 499 -27.65 -5.87 -12.01
C LEU A 499 -26.75 -4.65 -12.27
N ARG A 500 -26.46 -3.83 -11.24
CA ARG A 500 -25.56 -2.68 -11.35
C ARG A 500 -24.15 -3.10 -11.73
N LEU A 501 -23.63 -4.15 -11.09
CA LEU A 501 -22.32 -4.71 -11.42
C LEU A 501 -22.27 -5.21 -12.86
N SER A 502 -23.31 -5.92 -13.32
CA SER A 502 -23.40 -6.42 -14.70
C SER A 502 -23.40 -5.27 -15.72
N ALA A 503 -24.17 -4.21 -15.46
CA ALA A 503 -24.20 -3.02 -16.30
C ALA A 503 -22.82 -2.31 -16.34
N ALA A 504 -22.18 -2.13 -15.18
CA ALA A 504 -20.86 -1.49 -15.08
C ALA A 504 -19.76 -2.31 -15.78
N VAL A 505 -19.74 -3.63 -15.58
CA VAL A 505 -18.76 -4.52 -16.20
C VAL A 505 -18.94 -4.54 -17.72
N THR A 506 -20.18 -4.64 -18.22
CA THR A 506 -20.45 -4.70 -19.67
C THR A 506 -20.08 -3.40 -20.39
N VAL A 507 -20.45 -2.23 -19.86
CA VAL A 507 -20.09 -0.94 -20.48
C VAL A 507 -18.57 -0.70 -20.46
N THR A 508 -17.89 -1.09 -19.37
CA THR A 508 -16.43 -0.98 -19.25
C THR A 508 -15.72 -1.92 -20.22
N LEU A 509 -16.20 -3.16 -20.36
CA LEU A 509 -15.67 -4.12 -21.31
C LEU A 509 -15.89 -3.63 -22.75
N LEU A 510 -17.05 -3.05 -23.05
CA LEU A 510 -17.34 -2.48 -24.37
C LEU A 510 -16.39 -1.33 -24.71
N TRP A 511 -16.12 -0.43 -23.77
CA TRP A 511 -15.12 0.64 -23.94
C TRP A 511 -13.72 0.07 -24.19
N SER A 512 -13.31 -0.94 -23.42
CA SER A 512 -12.00 -1.59 -23.52
C SER A 512 -11.80 -2.29 -24.88
N LEU A 513 -12.80 -3.03 -25.36
CA LEU A 513 -12.71 -3.79 -26.61
C LEU A 513 -12.92 -2.94 -27.88
N THR A 514 -13.40 -1.70 -27.76
CA THR A 514 -13.66 -0.81 -28.90
C THR A 514 -12.70 0.37 -28.99
N THR A 515 -11.79 0.53 -28.02
CA THR A 515 -10.92 1.70 -27.94
C THR A 515 -9.46 1.30 -27.87
N ARG A 516 -8.70 1.71 -28.88
CA ARG A 516 -7.28 1.39 -29.02
C ARG A 516 -6.46 2.10 -27.94
N TRP A 517 -5.54 1.37 -27.30
CA TRP A 517 -4.78 1.89 -26.17
C TRP A 517 -4.01 3.18 -26.51
N HIS A 518 -3.34 3.21 -27.66
CA HIS A 518 -2.57 4.38 -28.09
C HIS A 518 -3.43 5.64 -28.34
N LEU A 519 -4.71 5.47 -28.68
CA LEU A 519 -5.65 6.58 -28.87
C LEU A 519 -6.24 7.09 -27.53
N LEU A 520 -6.29 6.23 -26.50
CA LEU A 520 -6.68 6.64 -25.14
C LEU A 520 -5.67 7.62 -24.54
N LEU A 521 -4.37 7.37 -24.76
CA LEU A 521 -3.29 8.25 -24.27
C LEU A 521 -3.44 9.69 -24.80
N HIS A 522 -3.94 9.86 -26.02
CA HIS A 522 -4.27 11.19 -26.56
C HIS A 522 -5.44 11.84 -25.81
N SER A 523 -6.48 11.07 -25.50
CA SER A 523 -7.64 11.57 -24.74
C SER A 523 -7.27 12.02 -23.33
N LEU A 524 -6.27 11.38 -22.71
CA LEU A 524 -5.73 11.81 -21.42
C LEU A 524 -5.07 13.20 -21.51
N ARG A 525 -4.40 13.53 -22.62
CA ARG A 525 -3.82 14.87 -22.83
C ARG A 525 -4.91 15.94 -22.94
N THR A 526 -6.01 15.64 -23.64
CA THR A 526 -7.15 16.56 -23.75
C THR A 526 -7.85 16.79 -22.40
N LEU A 527 -7.74 15.84 -21.47
CA LEU A 527 -8.22 15.93 -20.09
C LEU A 527 -7.23 16.66 -19.14
N ARG A 528 -6.25 17.39 -19.68
CA ARG A 528 -5.25 18.18 -18.93
C ARG A 528 -4.27 17.38 -18.05
N LEU A 529 -4.12 16.08 -18.29
CA LEU A 529 -3.06 15.32 -17.61
C LEU A 529 -1.66 15.81 -18.03
N PRO A 530 -0.70 15.94 -17.10
CA PRO A 530 0.66 16.38 -17.41
C PRO A 530 1.31 15.55 -18.51
N ARG A 531 1.98 16.20 -19.46
CA ARG A 531 2.60 15.55 -20.62
C ARG A 531 3.58 14.44 -20.22
N LEU A 532 4.32 14.66 -19.14
CA LEU A 532 5.27 13.69 -18.58
C LEU A 532 4.58 12.37 -18.20
N MET A 533 3.39 12.42 -17.59
CA MET A 533 2.64 11.22 -17.19
C MET A 533 2.16 10.44 -18.42
N VAL A 534 1.64 11.15 -19.43
CA VAL A 534 1.15 10.50 -20.65
C VAL A 534 2.31 9.88 -21.45
N THR A 535 3.43 10.60 -21.57
CA THR A 535 4.65 10.09 -22.22
C THR A 535 5.22 8.89 -21.46
N GLY A 536 5.25 8.95 -20.13
CA GLY A 536 5.61 7.81 -19.28
C GLY A 536 4.72 6.59 -19.55
N LEU A 537 3.40 6.77 -19.50
CA LEU A 537 2.43 5.69 -19.73
C LEU A 537 2.53 5.10 -21.16
N ALA A 538 2.80 5.93 -22.16
CA ALA A 538 3.01 5.51 -23.55
C ALA A 538 4.25 4.60 -23.68
N LEU A 539 5.37 5.01 -23.08
CA LEU A 539 6.60 4.25 -23.08
C LEU A 539 6.46 2.96 -22.25
N THR A 540 5.80 3.02 -21.09
CA THR A 540 5.52 1.84 -20.26
C THR A 540 4.73 0.79 -21.04
N TYR A 541 3.66 1.20 -21.73
CA TYR A 541 2.88 0.27 -22.56
C TYR A 541 3.71 -0.31 -23.71
N ARG A 542 4.48 0.51 -24.41
CA ARG A 542 5.37 0.04 -25.51
C ARG A 542 6.38 -0.99 -25.00
N TYR A 543 7.04 -0.71 -23.88
CA TYR A 543 8.07 -1.59 -23.33
C TYR A 543 7.52 -2.81 -22.61
N LEU A 544 6.26 -2.79 -22.16
CA LEU A 544 5.61 -3.96 -21.58
C LEU A 544 5.68 -5.16 -22.54
N PHE A 545 5.32 -4.97 -23.81
CA PHE A 545 5.37 -6.04 -24.81
C PHE A 545 6.81 -6.49 -25.11
N THR A 546 7.76 -5.54 -25.24
CA THR A 546 9.17 -5.85 -25.46
C THR A 546 9.77 -6.70 -24.32
N LEU A 547 9.37 -6.42 -23.07
CA LEU A 547 9.82 -7.19 -21.91
C LEU A 547 9.18 -8.58 -21.86
N VAL A 548 7.90 -8.71 -22.21
CA VAL A 548 7.23 -10.02 -22.28
C VAL A 548 7.84 -10.88 -23.39
N GLU A 549 8.14 -10.30 -24.55
CA GLU A 549 8.79 -11.01 -25.65
C GLU A 549 10.20 -11.47 -25.26
N THR A 550 10.98 -10.58 -24.64
CA THR A 550 12.29 -10.96 -24.09
C THR A 550 12.16 -12.10 -23.07
N LEU A 551 11.16 -12.08 -22.20
CA LEU A 551 10.93 -13.15 -21.23
C LEU A 551 10.60 -14.47 -21.93
N ALA A 552 9.76 -14.43 -22.96
CA ALA A 552 9.40 -15.61 -23.75
C ALA A 552 10.64 -16.22 -24.43
N GLU A 553 11.50 -15.40 -25.04
CA GLU A 553 12.77 -15.83 -25.63
C GLU A 553 13.72 -16.43 -24.59
N MET A 554 13.84 -15.82 -23.42
CA MET A 554 14.69 -16.34 -22.32
C MET A 554 14.22 -17.71 -21.84
N VAL A 555 12.90 -17.93 -21.76
CA VAL A 555 12.29 -19.21 -21.40
C VAL A 555 12.56 -20.25 -22.49
N LEU A 556 12.34 -19.88 -23.75
CA LEU A 556 12.59 -20.74 -24.89
C LEU A 556 14.05 -21.19 -24.95
N ALA A 557 14.99 -20.23 -24.86
CA ALA A 557 16.42 -20.51 -24.86
C ALA A 557 16.86 -21.39 -23.68
N ARG A 558 16.18 -21.34 -22.53
CA ARG A 558 16.44 -22.26 -21.43
C ARG A 558 15.91 -23.66 -21.72
N ARG A 559 14.69 -23.77 -22.26
CA ARG A 559 14.10 -25.07 -22.64
C ARG A 559 14.98 -25.82 -23.63
N SER A 560 15.51 -25.11 -24.63
CA SER A 560 16.42 -25.70 -25.61
C SER A 560 17.73 -26.23 -25.00
N ARG A 561 18.09 -25.82 -23.77
CA ARG A 561 19.31 -26.22 -23.07
C ARG A 561 19.07 -27.15 -21.88
N GLN A 562 17.82 -27.54 -21.60
CA GLN A 562 17.48 -28.38 -20.46
C GLN A 562 16.95 -29.74 -20.90
N VAL A 563 17.47 -30.79 -20.27
CA VAL A 563 16.95 -32.16 -20.38
C VAL A 563 16.31 -32.52 -19.04
N GLY A 564 15.03 -32.88 -19.03
CA GLY A 564 14.30 -33.34 -17.84
C GLY A 564 13.46 -32.27 -17.11
N ALA A 565 12.84 -32.68 -16.00
CA ALA A 565 11.90 -31.88 -15.23
C ALA A 565 12.56 -30.79 -14.38
N VAL A 566 11.94 -29.62 -14.30
CA VAL A 566 12.39 -28.54 -13.41
C VAL A 566 11.73 -28.69 -12.04
N SER A 567 12.54 -28.76 -10.98
CA SER A 567 12.02 -28.78 -9.61
C SER A 567 11.41 -27.42 -9.22
N ALA A 568 10.47 -27.40 -8.28
CA ALA A 568 9.83 -26.14 -7.84
C ALA A 568 10.85 -25.10 -7.34
N THR A 569 11.95 -25.56 -6.71
CA THR A 569 13.03 -24.69 -6.25
C THR A 569 13.84 -24.11 -7.41
N GLN A 570 14.15 -24.91 -8.43
CA GLN A 570 14.81 -24.45 -9.64
C GLN A 570 13.93 -23.50 -10.47
N ALA A 571 12.62 -23.74 -10.49
CA ALA A 571 11.64 -22.87 -11.12
C ALA A 571 11.57 -21.50 -10.44
N ARG A 572 11.47 -21.45 -9.10
CA ARG A 572 11.52 -20.20 -8.32
C ARG A 572 12.83 -19.45 -8.50
N ARG A 573 13.97 -20.16 -8.46
CA ARG A 573 15.30 -19.58 -8.70
C ARG A 573 15.37 -18.93 -10.08
N TYR A 574 14.89 -19.63 -11.11
CA TYR A 574 14.88 -19.11 -12.46
C TYR A 574 13.93 -17.93 -12.65
N ALA A 575 12.72 -17.97 -12.09
CA ALA A 575 11.83 -16.82 -12.13
C ALA A 575 12.49 -15.57 -11.51
N GLY A 576 13.23 -15.76 -10.39
CA GLY A 576 14.02 -14.70 -9.78
C GLY A 576 15.16 -14.18 -10.67
N VAL A 577 15.91 -15.08 -11.32
CA VAL A 577 16.99 -14.71 -12.26
C VAL A 577 16.42 -14.00 -13.49
N SER A 578 15.34 -14.52 -14.08
CA SER A 578 14.70 -13.91 -15.24
C SER A 578 14.17 -12.52 -14.91
N ALA A 579 13.54 -12.33 -13.74
CA ALA A 579 13.10 -11.01 -13.29
C ALA A 579 14.28 -10.03 -13.12
N ALA A 580 15.40 -10.48 -12.56
CA ALA A 580 16.60 -9.65 -12.40
C ALA A 580 17.22 -9.27 -13.75
N VAL A 581 17.31 -10.21 -14.70
CA VAL A 581 17.83 -9.97 -16.05
C VAL A 581 16.91 -9.04 -16.83
N LEU A 582 15.59 -9.21 -16.75
CA LEU A 582 14.63 -8.29 -17.39
C LEU A 582 14.74 -6.88 -16.82
N LEU A 583 14.92 -6.74 -15.51
CA LEU A 583 15.13 -5.43 -14.86
C LEU A 583 16.45 -4.79 -15.31
N ALA A 584 17.55 -5.55 -15.34
CA ALA A 584 18.82 -5.03 -15.83
C ALA A 584 18.71 -4.57 -17.29
N LYS A 585 18.05 -5.39 -18.13
CA LYS A 585 17.81 -5.06 -19.55
C LYS A 585 16.89 -3.85 -19.71
N SER A 586 15.88 -3.67 -18.87
CA SER A 586 14.99 -2.50 -18.95
C SER A 586 15.71 -1.20 -18.55
N LEU A 587 16.62 -1.25 -17.58
CA LEU A 587 17.46 -0.10 -17.20
C LEU A 587 18.43 0.29 -18.31
N SER A 588 19.10 -0.68 -18.95
CA SER A 588 19.95 -0.42 -20.11
C SER A 588 19.13 0.15 -21.28
N LEU A 589 17.97 -0.46 -21.56
CA LEU A 589 17.06 -0.02 -22.61
C LEU A 589 16.58 1.42 -22.38
N GLN A 590 16.30 1.82 -21.13
CA GLN A 590 15.90 3.19 -20.80
C GLN A 590 16.96 4.19 -21.25
N GLU A 591 18.25 3.91 -20.99
CA GLU A 591 19.35 4.81 -21.34
C GLU A 591 19.56 4.88 -22.86
N GLU A 592 19.57 3.73 -23.54
CA GLU A 592 19.70 3.67 -25.00
C GLU A 592 18.56 4.40 -25.71
N VAL A 593 17.32 4.14 -25.30
CA VAL A 593 16.13 4.81 -25.81
C VAL A 593 16.21 6.30 -25.56
N TYR A 594 16.55 6.71 -24.34
CA TYR A 594 16.61 8.13 -24.00
C TYR A 594 17.66 8.86 -24.84
N ARG A 595 18.85 8.27 -25.02
CA ARG A 595 19.90 8.82 -25.88
C ARG A 595 19.43 8.90 -27.33
N ALA A 596 18.78 7.86 -27.85
CA ALA A 596 18.22 7.84 -29.20
C ALA A 596 17.11 8.89 -29.39
N MET A 597 16.26 9.08 -28.38
CA MET A 597 15.21 10.09 -28.37
C MET A 597 15.81 11.51 -28.37
N ARG A 598 16.80 11.76 -27.52
CA ARG A 598 17.52 13.05 -27.49
C ARG A 598 18.23 13.35 -28.81
N ALA A 599 18.86 12.35 -29.43
CA ALA A 599 19.48 12.51 -30.74
C ALA A 599 18.47 12.88 -31.85
N ARG A 600 17.18 12.53 -31.66
CA ARG A 600 16.06 12.88 -32.56
C ARG A 600 15.35 14.18 -32.15
N GLY A 601 15.90 14.95 -31.21
CA GLY A 601 15.33 16.23 -30.78
C GLY A 601 14.20 16.11 -29.74
N PHE A 602 14.18 15.06 -28.93
CA PHE A 602 13.19 14.92 -27.86
C PHE A 602 13.33 16.01 -26.79
N ASP A 603 12.25 16.75 -26.58
CA ASP A 603 12.12 17.91 -25.66
C ASP A 603 11.31 17.59 -24.40
N GLY A 604 10.99 16.32 -24.15
CA GLY A 604 10.12 15.88 -23.07
C GLY A 604 8.70 15.51 -23.51
N ASP A 605 8.33 15.73 -24.78
CA ASP A 605 7.05 15.31 -25.33
C ASP A 605 7.18 14.34 -26.51
N LEU A 606 6.49 13.20 -26.42
CA LEU A 606 6.33 12.32 -27.56
C LEU A 606 5.25 12.89 -28.47
N ARG A 607 5.69 13.57 -29.53
CA ARG A 607 4.82 14.07 -30.61
C ARG A 607 4.49 12.91 -31.54
N GLY A 608 3.40 12.20 -31.26
CA GLY A 608 2.85 11.18 -32.16
C GLY A 608 2.02 11.80 -33.29
N ALA A 609 2.11 11.24 -34.49
CA ALA A 609 1.12 11.48 -35.55
C ALA A 609 -0.20 10.79 -35.19
N TYR A 610 -1.32 11.38 -35.59
CA TYR A 610 -2.70 10.90 -35.44
C TYR A 610 -3.47 11.33 -34.18
N ALA A 611 -3.78 12.62 -34.10
CA ALA A 611 -5.01 13.05 -33.47
C ALA A 611 -6.15 12.91 -34.49
N ARG A 612 -7.08 11.98 -34.29
CA ARG A 612 -8.37 12.01 -35.00
C ARG A 612 -9.10 13.27 -34.51
N ARG A 613 -9.47 14.18 -35.40
CA ARG A 613 -10.21 15.39 -35.01
C ARG A 613 -11.62 15.00 -34.56
N TRP A 614 -12.14 15.72 -33.57
CA TRP A 614 -13.52 15.58 -33.12
C TRP A 614 -14.46 15.86 -34.29
N ALA A 615 -15.37 14.93 -34.57
CA ALA A 615 -16.35 15.04 -35.65
C ALA A 615 -17.76 15.25 -35.09
N TRP A 616 -18.68 15.74 -35.93
CA TRP A 616 -20.08 15.91 -35.54
C TRP A 616 -20.76 14.62 -35.08
N GLY A 617 -20.37 13.46 -35.64
CA GLY A 617 -20.85 12.16 -35.20
C GLY A 617 -20.48 11.83 -33.74
N ASP A 618 -19.38 12.37 -33.21
CA ASP A 618 -18.96 12.18 -31.83
C ASP A 618 -19.85 12.98 -30.87
N THR A 619 -20.23 14.20 -31.25
CA THR A 619 -21.18 15.02 -30.50
C THR A 619 -22.56 14.36 -30.47
N LEU A 620 -23.03 13.87 -31.63
CA LEU A 620 -24.32 13.18 -31.72
C LEU A 620 -24.35 11.94 -30.82
N TRP A 621 -23.25 11.18 -30.78
CA TRP A 621 -23.11 10.04 -29.88
C TRP A 621 -23.22 10.43 -28.40
N VAL A 622 -22.48 11.45 -27.96
CA VAL A 622 -22.53 11.91 -26.56
C VAL A 622 -23.94 12.35 -26.18
N VAL A 623 -24.59 13.15 -27.03
CA VAL A 623 -25.96 13.61 -26.82
C VAL A 623 -26.94 12.44 -26.74
N LEU A 624 -26.83 11.47 -27.67
CA LEU A 624 -27.68 10.28 -27.67
C LEU A 624 -27.54 9.48 -26.37
N VAL A 625 -26.31 9.23 -25.90
CA VAL A 625 -26.08 8.50 -24.65
C VAL A 625 -26.68 9.26 -23.47
N VAL A 626 -26.47 10.57 -23.38
CA VAL A 626 -27.04 11.40 -22.31
C VAL A 626 -28.57 11.33 -22.34
N LEU A 627 -29.20 11.48 -23.50
CA LEU A 627 -30.65 11.37 -23.65
C LEU A 627 -31.18 9.99 -23.22
N CYS A 628 -30.52 8.91 -23.64
CA CYS A 628 -30.89 7.55 -23.23
C CYS A 628 -30.77 7.35 -21.71
N LEU A 629 -29.70 7.86 -21.08
CA LEU A 629 -29.52 7.80 -19.63
C LEU A 629 -30.58 8.63 -18.90
N SER A 630 -30.86 9.85 -19.37
CA SER A 630 -31.89 10.72 -18.80
C SER A 630 -33.29 10.12 -18.94
N LEU A 631 -33.62 9.52 -20.08
CA LEU A 631 -34.89 8.83 -20.30
C LEU A 631 -35.02 7.60 -19.39
N ALA A 632 -33.98 6.77 -19.31
CA ALA A 632 -33.99 5.60 -18.43
C ALA A 632 -34.09 6.00 -16.95
N HIS A 633 -33.46 7.11 -16.56
CA HIS A 633 -33.61 7.68 -15.24
C HIS A 633 -35.03 8.19 -14.98
N TRP A 634 -35.62 8.91 -15.93
CA TRP A 634 -36.97 9.44 -15.83
C TRP A 634 -38.02 8.33 -15.74
N ILE A 635 -37.94 7.30 -16.59
CA ILE A 635 -38.82 6.11 -16.52
C ILE A 635 -38.64 5.40 -15.17
N GLY A 636 -37.41 5.31 -14.68
CA GLY A 636 -37.10 4.69 -13.39
C GLY A 636 -37.49 5.51 -12.17
N GLY A 637 -37.64 6.83 -12.31
CA GLY A 637 -37.96 7.79 -11.24
C GLY A 637 -39.42 8.23 -11.21
N GLY A 638 -40.19 8.03 -12.29
CA GLY A 638 -41.59 8.42 -12.42
C GLY A 638 -42.59 7.65 -11.54
N ASN A 639 -42.13 6.80 -10.63
CA ASN A 639 -42.96 5.99 -9.73
C ASN A 639 -42.48 6.02 -8.27
N VAL A 640 -41.86 7.12 -7.84
CA VAL A 640 -41.68 7.41 -6.40
C VAL A 640 -42.49 8.67 -6.08
N GLY A 641 -43.81 8.50 -6.12
CA GLY A 641 -44.80 9.37 -5.50
C GLY A 641 -45.47 8.61 -4.38
#